data_AF-A0A523DTS5-F1
#
_entry.id   AF-A0A523DTS5-F1
#
_cell.length_a   1.000
_cell.length_b   1.000
_cell.length_c   1.000
_cell.angle_alpha   90.00
_cell.angle_beta   90.00
_cell.angle_gamma   90.00
#
_symmetry.space_group_name_H-M   'P 1'
#
loop_
_entity.id
_entity.type
_entity.pdbx_description
1 polymer ?
#
loop_
_entity_poly.entity_id
_entity_poly.type
_entity_poly.pdbx_seq_one_letter_code
_entity_poly.pdbx_strand_id
1 'polypeptide(L)'
;LGTDVPLEETILRREDFLAVIEYFLKLRRSPSGVDDIDHLGNRRVRSVGELLENQFRIGLVRMERAIKEKMSVYQEMTTAMPHDLINAKPVMAAIQEFFGSSQLSQFMDQTNPLSEVTHKRRLSALGPGGLSRERAGFEVRDVHPTHYGRICPIETPEGPNIGLISSLACYARINEYGFIETPYLKVENGQIQRYLRILNAGDTDLKMGDVVQERDVLAANATVKRSPKRNRPATFEPAAFYLSAWEEDTAVIAQANARLDEEKRFVNERVTAREAGEFKFVDRNKVDYIDVSPRQLVSVAAALIPFLENDDANRALMGSNMQRQAVPLLRSEAPFVGTGMESVVARDSGAVVLCRRAGVIDSVDARRIIVRVGSDRGGKGGDFGAEIYSLTKFKRSNQNTCINQRPLVAVGQKVEKGQVLADGPCTELGDLALGRNILVAFMPWRGYNFEDAILISQRLLKEDYYTSIHIEEFETESRDTKLGPEEITRDIPNVSEEFIRNLDESGIIRIGAQVKPGDILVGKITPKGETQLTPEEKLLRAIFGEKSGDVRDASRTAPPGIEGTVVDVKIFCRKGVEKDSRTLAIEQEQIARMEKNLADEIRILKEESRNKLMNLVEGESLSAPLKSKRTRQEILASGSKLTWSVLQELPEEDLIRVEFESKKPEVREDFRKILERTEKKIQVLKKLHAERIALMKKGDELAPGVIKMVKVYVAMKRKLSVGDKMAGRHGNKGVISRILAEEDMPYLPDGTPVDIVLNPLGVPSRMNVGQVLETHLGWAAKVLNCHYAAPVFDGASEDEIKEELKKANLPISGKTVLYDGITGRAFEQKVTVGYIYLMKLAHLVDDKIHARSIGPYSLITQQPLGGKAQFGGQRFGEMEVWALEAYGAAHILQELLTVKSDDVYGRTKIYEALVKGEMTVEPGLPESFNVLIRELQSLCLDVTLQTKN
;
A
#
# COMPACT_ATOMS: atom_id res chain seq x y z
N LEU A 1 -16.76 -34.12 20.54
CA LEU A 1 -16.61 -35.55 20.93
C LEU A 1 -16.44 -35.76 22.43
N GLY A 2 -16.10 -34.74 23.24
CA GLY A 2 -16.10 -34.85 24.71
C GLY A 2 -15.02 -35.78 25.26
N THR A 3 -13.93 -35.96 24.52
CA THR A 3 -12.82 -36.86 24.84
C THR A 3 -11.62 -36.04 25.30
N ASP A 4 -11.15 -36.25 26.53
CA ASP A 4 -9.93 -35.62 27.07
C ASP A 4 -8.68 -36.37 26.57
N VAL A 5 -8.27 -36.05 25.35
CA VAL A 5 -7.10 -36.65 24.68
C VAL A 5 -5.98 -35.61 24.62
N PRO A 6 -4.73 -35.98 24.91
CA PRO A 6 -3.59 -35.09 24.69
C PRO A 6 -3.51 -34.60 23.24
N LEU A 7 -3.23 -33.31 23.03
CA LEU A 7 -3.10 -32.71 21.70
C LEU A 7 -1.94 -33.29 20.85
N GLU A 8 -1.03 -34.04 21.47
CA GLU A 8 0.09 -34.71 20.82
C GLU A 8 -0.34 -35.93 20.00
N GLU A 9 -1.51 -36.51 20.28
CA GLU A 9 -2.02 -37.69 19.58
C GLU A 9 -2.73 -37.26 18.28
N THR A 10 -2.00 -37.30 17.16
CA THR A 10 -2.48 -36.80 15.85
C THR A 10 -3.04 -37.89 14.93
N ILE A 11 -3.13 -39.14 15.38
CA ILE A 11 -3.62 -40.29 14.60
C ILE A 11 -5.00 -40.69 15.14
N LEU A 12 -5.94 -40.99 14.25
CA LEU A 12 -7.28 -41.46 14.63
C LEU A 12 -7.21 -42.79 15.38
N ARG A 13 -7.80 -42.85 16.57
CA ARG A 13 -7.93 -44.08 17.35
C ARG A 13 -9.25 -44.79 17.05
N ARG A 14 -9.34 -46.02 17.53
CA ARG A 14 -10.56 -46.83 17.42
C ARG A 14 -11.72 -46.19 18.20
N GLU A 15 -11.43 -45.63 19.36
CA GLU A 15 -12.41 -44.99 20.25
C GLU A 15 -13.04 -43.76 19.58
N ASP A 16 -12.23 -42.97 18.85
CA ASP A 16 -12.69 -41.77 18.15
C ASP A 16 -13.71 -42.15 17.06
N PHE A 17 -13.45 -43.24 16.34
CA PHE A 17 -14.37 -43.76 15.33
C PHE A 17 -15.72 -44.19 15.92
N LEU A 18 -15.70 -44.89 17.07
CA LEU A 18 -16.92 -45.28 17.78
C LEU A 18 -17.70 -44.06 18.28
N ALA A 19 -17.01 -43.06 18.82
CA ALA A 19 -17.62 -41.82 19.31
C ALA A 19 -18.30 -41.03 18.16
N VAL A 20 -17.69 -40.98 16.98
CA VAL A 20 -18.28 -40.36 15.78
C VAL A 20 -19.55 -41.09 15.34
N ILE A 21 -19.56 -42.43 15.33
CA ILE A 21 -20.77 -43.21 15.00
C ILE A 21 -21.87 -42.94 16.04
N GLU A 22 -21.54 -42.90 17.33
CA GLU A 22 -22.51 -42.61 18.38
C GLU A 22 -23.10 -41.19 18.22
N TYR A 23 -22.27 -40.19 17.92
CA TYR A 23 -22.70 -38.83 17.61
C TYR A 23 -23.66 -38.80 16.42
N PHE A 24 -23.33 -39.50 15.34
CA PHE A 24 -24.19 -39.59 14.15
C PHE A 24 -25.54 -40.25 14.45
N LEU A 25 -25.56 -41.32 15.26
CA LEU A 25 -26.79 -41.97 15.70
C LEU A 25 -27.64 -41.07 16.63
N LYS A 26 -27.00 -40.25 17.47
CA LYS A 26 -27.66 -39.23 18.30
C LYS A 26 -28.32 -38.14 17.45
N LEU A 27 -27.61 -37.62 16.44
CA LEU A 27 -28.14 -36.61 15.51
C LEU A 27 -29.39 -37.11 14.76
N ARG A 28 -29.41 -38.39 14.38
CA ARG A 28 -30.61 -38.99 13.76
C ARG A 28 -31.82 -39.00 14.70
N ARG A 29 -31.62 -39.09 16.03
CA ARG A 29 -32.69 -39.07 17.02
C ARG A 29 -33.14 -37.65 17.37
N SER A 30 -32.21 -36.70 17.40
CA SER A 30 -32.46 -35.28 17.69
C SER A 30 -31.70 -34.39 16.69
N PRO A 31 -32.37 -33.87 15.64
CA PRO A 31 -31.72 -33.08 14.59
C PRO A 31 -31.30 -31.66 15.01
N SER A 32 -31.67 -31.21 16.20
CA SER A 32 -31.52 -29.81 16.66
C SER A 32 -30.09 -29.41 17.05
N GLY A 33 -29.07 -30.05 16.48
CA GLY A 33 -27.65 -29.82 16.79
C GLY A 33 -26.73 -30.17 15.62
N VAL A 34 -27.19 -30.01 14.38
CA VAL A 34 -26.35 -30.16 13.20
C VAL A 34 -25.32 -29.03 13.19
N ASP A 35 -24.07 -29.37 12.90
CA ASP A 35 -22.99 -28.40 12.81
C ASP A 35 -23.19 -27.49 11.60
N ASP A 36 -23.10 -26.18 11.82
CA ASP A 36 -23.15 -25.18 10.76
C ASP A 36 -21.76 -24.99 10.13
N ILE A 37 -21.66 -25.21 8.83
CA ILE A 37 -20.41 -25.09 8.07
C ILE A 37 -19.86 -23.66 8.06
N ASP A 38 -20.73 -22.65 8.12
CA ASP A 38 -20.37 -21.24 8.00
C ASP A 38 -20.01 -20.60 9.34
N HIS A 39 -20.30 -21.30 10.45
CA HIS A 39 -19.86 -20.91 11.77
C HIS A 39 -18.34 -20.72 11.82
N LEU A 40 -17.86 -19.55 12.28
CA LEU A 40 -16.41 -19.30 12.38
C LEU A 40 -15.68 -20.21 13.37
N GLY A 41 -16.41 -20.90 14.25
CA GLY A 41 -15.85 -21.99 15.05
C GLY A 41 -15.43 -23.22 14.23
N ASN A 42 -15.97 -23.39 13.02
CA ASN A 42 -15.67 -24.48 12.10
C ASN A 42 -14.74 -24.06 10.95
N ARG A 43 -14.43 -22.76 10.86
CA ARG A 43 -13.58 -22.18 9.82
C ARG A 43 -12.32 -21.59 10.44
N ARG A 44 -11.15 -22.12 10.08
CA ARG A 44 -9.85 -21.62 10.54
C ARG A 44 -9.12 -20.84 9.46
N VAL A 45 -8.40 -19.80 9.87
CA VAL A 45 -7.52 -19.02 9.02
C VAL A 45 -6.14 -19.68 9.00
N ARG A 46 -5.63 -19.96 7.79
CA ARG A 46 -4.25 -20.41 7.60
C ARG A 46 -3.34 -19.20 7.40
N SER A 47 -2.31 -19.09 8.23
CA SER A 47 -1.32 -18.02 8.10
C SER A 47 -0.32 -18.32 6.97
N VAL A 48 0.41 -17.30 6.53
CA VAL A 48 1.49 -17.47 5.54
C VAL A 48 2.56 -18.44 6.06
N GLY A 49 2.83 -18.43 7.38
CA GLY A 49 3.77 -19.35 8.01
C GLY A 49 3.37 -20.81 7.85
N GLU A 50 2.11 -21.14 8.13
CA GLU A 50 1.58 -22.50 7.99
C GLU A 50 1.56 -22.96 6.52
N LEU A 51 1.17 -22.08 5.60
CA LEU A 51 1.18 -22.40 4.17
C LEU A 51 2.61 -22.66 3.66
N LEU A 52 3.57 -21.83 4.08
CA LEU A 52 4.97 -21.99 3.73
C LEU A 52 5.57 -23.25 4.36
N GLU A 53 5.23 -23.56 5.60
CA GLU A 53 5.67 -24.79 6.29
C GLU A 53 5.22 -26.03 5.51
N ASN A 54 3.99 -26.06 5.03
CA ASN A 54 3.48 -27.16 4.21
C ASN A 54 4.27 -27.32 2.90
N GLN A 55 4.57 -26.22 2.21
CA GLN A 55 5.38 -26.26 0.98
C GLN A 55 6.82 -26.67 1.26
N PHE A 56 7.39 -26.19 2.37
CA PHE A 56 8.71 -26.58 2.82
C PHE A 56 8.77 -28.07 3.14
N ARG A 57 7.76 -28.61 3.83
CA ARG A 57 7.61 -30.04 4.14
C ARG A 57 7.54 -30.88 2.86
N ILE A 58 6.78 -30.46 1.85
CA ILE A 58 6.75 -31.13 0.53
C ILE A 58 8.14 -31.14 -0.10
N GLY A 59 8.86 -30.02 -0.05
CA GLY A 59 10.24 -29.91 -0.52
C GLY A 59 11.18 -30.87 0.22
N LEU A 60 11.06 -30.96 1.54
CA LEU A 60 11.85 -31.86 2.37
C LEU A 60 11.56 -33.34 2.07
N VAL A 61 10.30 -33.74 1.88
CA VAL A 61 9.94 -35.12 1.52
C VAL A 61 10.53 -35.51 0.16
N ARG A 62 10.55 -34.58 -0.82
CA ARG A 62 11.21 -34.81 -2.11
C ARG A 62 12.73 -34.96 -1.95
N MET A 63 13.34 -34.11 -1.11
CA MET A 63 14.77 -34.17 -0.80
C MET A 63 15.14 -35.46 -0.06
N GLU A 64 14.33 -35.91 0.90
CA GLU A 64 14.50 -37.15 1.65
C GLU A 64 14.52 -38.36 0.71
N ARG A 65 13.58 -38.43 -0.24
CA ARG A 65 13.55 -39.49 -1.26
C ARG A 65 14.83 -39.50 -2.10
N ALA A 66 15.26 -38.34 -2.59
CA ALA A 66 16.48 -38.22 -3.38
C ALA A 66 17.74 -38.59 -2.59
N ILE A 67 17.80 -38.24 -1.30
CA ILE A 67 18.90 -38.63 -0.41
C ILE A 67 18.89 -40.15 -0.22
N LYS A 68 17.74 -40.77 0.09
CA LYS A 68 17.63 -42.24 0.25
C LYS A 68 18.05 -42.99 -1.02
N GLU A 69 17.64 -42.50 -2.19
CA GLU A 69 18.01 -43.07 -3.48
C GLU A 69 19.52 -42.93 -3.75
N LYS A 70 20.08 -41.72 -3.58
CA LYS A 70 21.53 -41.50 -3.69
C LYS A 70 22.32 -42.38 -2.73
N MET A 71 21.87 -42.49 -1.49
CA MET A 71 22.48 -43.35 -0.48
C MET A 71 22.48 -44.82 -0.91
N SER A 72 21.41 -45.30 -1.56
CA SER A 72 21.36 -46.67 -2.07
C SER A 72 22.29 -46.91 -3.28
N VAL A 73 22.57 -45.89 -4.08
CA VAL A 73 23.34 -46.00 -5.33
C VAL A 73 24.83 -45.69 -5.13
N TYR A 74 25.18 -44.84 -4.16
CA TYR A 74 26.56 -44.44 -3.90
C TYR A 74 27.39 -45.64 -3.37
N GLN A 75 28.30 -46.14 -4.20
CA GLN A 75 29.18 -47.27 -3.88
C GLN A 75 30.26 -46.90 -2.84
N GLU A 76 30.59 -45.62 -2.69
CA GLU A 76 31.61 -45.10 -1.76
C GLU A 76 30.98 -44.27 -0.62
N MET A 77 30.08 -44.86 0.16
CA MET A 77 29.44 -44.17 1.30
C MET A 77 30.43 -43.72 2.39
N THR A 78 31.61 -44.36 2.49
CA THR A 78 32.59 -44.11 3.55
C THR A 78 33.32 -42.78 3.41
N THR A 79 33.37 -42.21 2.20
CA THR A 79 34.03 -40.92 1.91
C THR A 79 33.04 -39.78 1.64
N ALA A 80 31.75 -40.10 1.49
CA ALA A 80 30.71 -39.12 1.16
C ALA A 80 30.43 -38.18 2.34
N MET A 81 30.43 -36.87 2.07
CA MET A 81 30.09 -35.86 3.06
C MET A 81 28.61 -35.44 2.91
N PRO A 82 27.94 -34.93 3.95
CA PRO A 82 26.53 -34.56 3.87
C PRO A 82 26.17 -33.57 2.75
N HIS A 83 27.11 -32.69 2.37
CA HIS A 83 26.90 -31.74 1.28
C HIS A 83 26.85 -32.38 -0.12
N ASP A 84 27.38 -33.60 -0.28
CA ASP A 84 27.32 -34.36 -1.55
C ASP A 84 25.93 -34.99 -1.76
N LEU A 85 25.27 -35.33 -0.65
CA LEU A 85 23.95 -35.94 -0.63
C LEU A 85 22.84 -34.89 -0.71
N ILE A 86 22.98 -33.78 0.03
CA ILE A 86 21.94 -32.75 0.17
C ILE A 86 21.92 -31.83 -1.04
N ASN A 87 20.77 -31.77 -1.71
CA ASN A 87 20.50 -30.82 -2.78
C ASN A 87 19.36 -29.89 -2.37
N ALA A 88 19.61 -28.58 -2.31
CA ALA A 88 18.61 -27.58 -1.92
C ALA A 88 17.59 -27.27 -3.04
N LYS A 89 17.85 -27.65 -4.29
CA LYS A 89 16.98 -27.31 -5.44
C LYS A 89 15.52 -27.73 -5.27
N PRO A 90 15.16 -28.95 -4.80
CA PRO A 90 13.77 -29.35 -4.63
C PRO A 90 13.00 -28.49 -3.63
N VAL A 91 13.66 -28.08 -2.55
CA VAL A 91 13.09 -27.21 -1.51
C VAL A 91 12.90 -25.79 -2.06
N MET A 92 13.94 -25.24 -2.70
CA MET A 92 13.88 -23.91 -3.30
C MET A 92 12.82 -23.82 -4.41
N ALA A 93 12.69 -24.86 -5.23
CA ALA A 93 11.67 -24.92 -6.29
C ALA A 93 10.26 -24.89 -5.71
N ALA A 94 9.97 -25.65 -4.65
CA ALA A 94 8.66 -25.63 -3.99
C ALA A 94 8.32 -24.26 -3.38
N ILE A 95 9.31 -23.58 -2.79
CA ILE A 95 9.14 -22.22 -2.26
C ILE A 95 8.91 -21.21 -3.39
N GLN A 96 9.70 -21.27 -4.46
CA GLN A 96 9.56 -20.39 -5.62
C GLN A 96 8.22 -20.59 -6.33
N GLU A 97 7.75 -21.83 -6.45
CA GLU A 97 6.42 -22.15 -6.98
C GLU A 97 5.33 -21.51 -6.12
N PHE A 98 5.42 -21.65 -4.79
CA PHE A 98 4.44 -21.01 -3.89
C PHE A 98 4.38 -19.49 -4.05
N PHE A 99 5.51 -18.79 -4.03
CA PHE A 99 5.50 -17.33 -4.15
C PHE A 99 5.24 -16.83 -5.58
N GLY A 100 5.55 -17.64 -6.60
CA GLY A 100 5.44 -17.25 -8.01
C GLY A 100 4.08 -17.54 -8.64
N SER A 101 3.42 -18.65 -8.28
CA SER A 101 2.20 -19.13 -8.97
C SER A 101 0.97 -19.27 -8.07
N SER A 102 1.12 -19.20 -6.74
CA SER A 102 -0.03 -19.31 -5.83
C SER A 102 -1.01 -18.15 -6.02
N GLN A 103 -2.30 -18.48 -6.07
CA GLN A 103 -3.38 -17.50 -6.10
C GLN A 103 -3.40 -16.56 -4.89
N LEU A 104 -2.80 -16.98 -3.77
CA LEU A 104 -2.70 -16.18 -2.54
C LEU A 104 -1.47 -15.25 -2.54
N SER A 105 -0.47 -15.51 -3.39
CA SER A 105 0.70 -14.65 -3.56
C SER A 105 0.41 -13.62 -4.65
N GLN A 106 -0.21 -12.50 -4.26
CA GLN A 106 -0.65 -11.46 -5.17
C GLN A 106 0.25 -10.22 -5.09
N PHE A 107 0.35 -9.47 -6.18
CA PHE A 107 0.96 -8.15 -6.14
C PHE A 107 0.25 -7.26 -5.12
N MET A 108 1.02 -6.64 -4.24
CA MET A 108 0.47 -5.75 -3.23
C MET A 108 -0.20 -4.55 -3.89
N ASP A 109 -1.46 -4.28 -3.55
CA ASP A 109 -2.12 -3.02 -3.88
C ASP A 109 -1.50 -1.89 -3.05
N GLN A 110 -0.80 -1.00 -3.76
CA GLN A 110 -0.06 0.15 -3.26
C GLN A 110 -0.58 1.45 -3.88
N THR A 111 -1.87 1.48 -4.25
CA THR A 111 -2.50 2.71 -4.73
C THR A 111 -2.35 3.83 -3.69
N ASN A 112 -2.66 3.52 -2.41
CA ASN A 112 -2.50 4.39 -1.25
C ASN A 112 -2.24 3.57 0.03
N PRO A 113 -1.88 4.19 1.17
CA PRO A 113 -1.57 3.47 2.41
C PRO A 113 -2.72 2.63 2.98
N LEU A 114 -3.98 3.07 2.81
CA LEU A 114 -5.15 2.31 3.25
C LEU A 114 -5.32 1.02 2.44
N SER A 115 -5.09 1.09 1.13
CA SER A 115 -5.15 -0.10 0.26
C SER A 115 -4.11 -1.14 0.67
N GLU A 116 -2.90 -0.71 1.05
CA GLU A 116 -1.86 -1.61 1.54
C GLU A 116 -2.26 -2.31 2.85
N VAL A 117 -2.77 -1.55 3.83
CA VAL A 117 -3.18 -2.10 5.13
C VAL A 117 -4.35 -3.08 4.97
N THR A 118 -5.37 -2.70 4.21
CA THR A 118 -6.55 -3.55 3.97
C THR A 118 -6.20 -4.81 3.18
N HIS A 119 -5.28 -4.73 2.21
CA HIS A 119 -4.84 -5.90 1.47
C HIS A 119 -4.10 -6.91 2.34
N LYS A 120 -3.24 -6.44 3.27
CA LYS A 120 -2.54 -7.31 4.23
C LYS A 120 -3.49 -7.98 5.24
N ARG A 121 -4.65 -7.37 5.51
CA ARG A 121 -5.68 -7.86 6.44
C ARG A 121 -6.83 -8.62 5.75
N ARG A 122 -6.68 -8.93 4.47
CA ARG A 122 -7.70 -9.62 3.66
C ARG A 122 -7.73 -11.12 3.96
N LEU A 123 -8.94 -11.64 4.10
CA LEU A 123 -9.24 -13.07 4.20
C LEU A 123 -9.80 -13.56 2.86
N SER A 124 -9.36 -14.75 2.43
CA SER A 124 -9.81 -15.38 1.19
C SER A 124 -10.30 -16.80 1.48
N ALA A 125 -11.54 -17.09 1.09
CA ALA A 125 -12.05 -18.46 1.03
C ALA A 125 -11.57 -19.23 -0.22
N LEU A 126 -10.97 -18.51 -1.18
CA LEU A 126 -10.38 -19.05 -2.40
C LEU A 126 -8.93 -19.51 -2.17
N GLY A 127 -8.46 -20.44 -3.00
CA GLY A 127 -7.07 -20.90 -3.02
C GLY A 127 -6.92 -22.39 -2.69
N PRO A 128 -5.67 -22.88 -2.51
CA PRO A 128 -5.41 -24.29 -2.27
C PRO A 128 -6.01 -24.76 -0.93
N GLY A 129 -6.92 -25.74 -1.00
CA GLY A 129 -7.67 -26.24 0.15
C GLY A 129 -8.89 -25.39 0.55
N GLY A 130 -9.22 -24.37 -0.25
CA GLY A 130 -10.44 -23.57 -0.12
C GLY A 130 -11.48 -23.91 -1.18
N LEU A 131 -12.44 -22.99 -1.38
CA LEU A 131 -13.51 -23.11 -2.36
C LEU A 131 -13.11 -22.54 -3.72
N SER A 132 -13.74 -23.02 -4.79
CA SER A 132 -13.73 -22.34 -6.09
C SER A 132 -14.96 -21.45 -6.23
N ARG A 133 -14.88 -20.43 -7.10
CA ARG A 133 -15.99 -19.49 -7.32
C ARG A 133 -17.29 -20.18 -7.76
N GLU A 134 -17.17 -21.21 -8.59
CA GLU A 134 -18.28 -21.97 -9.15
C GLU A 134 -18.91 -22.94 -8.14
N ARG A 135 -18.11 -23.46 -7.20
CA ARG A 135 -18.58 -24.37 -6.16
C ARG A 135 -19.15 -23.65 -4.93
N ALA A 136 -18.79 -22.38 -4.75
CA ALA A 136 -19.26 -21.60 -3.61
C ALA A 136 -20.72 -21.18 -3.82
N GLY A 137 -21.62 -21.85 -3.08
CA GLY A 137 -23.04 -21.54 -3.02
C GLY A 137 -23.35 -20.19 -2.34
N PHE A 138 -24.64 -19.92 -2.15
CA PHE A 138 -25.11 -18.67 -1.54
C PHE A 138 -24.77 -18.59 -0.04
N GLU A 139 -24.93 -19.69 0.70
CA GLU A 139 -24.75 -19.77 2.16
C GLU A 139 -23.38 -19.26 2.61
N VAL A 140 -22.30 -19.75 1.99
CA VAL A 140 -20.92 -19.35 2.34
C VAL A 140 -20.59 -17.89 2.03
N ARG A 141 -21.40 -17.25 1.17
CA ARG A 141 -21.22 -15.84 0.78
C ARG A 141 -22.00 -14.89 1.69
N ASP A 142 -22.95 -15.41 2.46
CA ASP A 142 -23.80 -14.61 3.33
C ASP A 142 -23.07 -14.18 4.61
N VAL A 143 -23.64 -13.21 5.30
CA VAL A 143 -23.10 -12.70 6.56
C VAL A 143 -23.64 -13.53 7.73
N HIS A 144 -22.76 -14.35 8.32
CA HIS A 144 -23.09 -15.14 9.49
C HIS A 144 -22.98 -14.32 10.80
N PRO A 145 -23.84 -14.52 11.82
CA PRO A 145 -23.79 -13.79 13.11
C PRO A 145 -22.42 -13.82 13.81
N THR A 146 -21.70 -14.93 13.72
CA THR A 146 -20.35 -15.05 14.32
C THR A 146 -19.27 -14.21 13.65
N HIS A 147 -19.55 -13.59 12.50
CA HIS A 147 -18.67 -12.59 11.91
C HIS A 147 -18.52 -11.35 12.80
N TYR A 148 -19.45 -11.09 13.71
CA TYR A 148 -19.41 -9.92 14.60
C TYR A 148 -18.07 -9.80 15.34
N GLY A 149 -17.40 -8.65 15.20
CA GLY A 149 -16.10 -8.39 15.82
C GLY A 149 -14.90 -9.11 15.17
N ARG A 150 -15.13 -10.02 14.22
CA ARG A 150 -14.12 -10.91 13.63
C ARG A 150 -13.86 -10.58 12.16
N ILE A 151 -14.92 -10.56 11.36
CA ILE A 151 -14.90 -10.28 9.92
C ILE A 151 -15.83 -9.10 9.66
N CYS A 152 -15.38 -8.12 8.89
CA CYS A 152 -16.22 -6.99 8.56
C CYS A 152 -17.37 -7.43 7.63
N PRO A 153 -18.64 -7.12 7.98
CA PRO A 153 -19.78 -7.47 7.14
C PRO A 153 -19.96 -6.54 5.92
N ILE A 154 -19.27 -5.40 5.91
CA ILE A 154 -19.42 -4.34 4.89
C ILE A 154 -18.33 -4.44 3.81
N GLU A 155 -17.07 -4.66 4.19
CA GLU A 155 -15.94 -4.62 3.26
C GLU A 155 -15.77 -5.95 2.52
N THR A 156 -16.37 -6.06 1.34
CA THR A 156 -16.16 -7.15 0.39
C THR A 156 -16.14 -6.62 -1.05
N PRO A 157 -15.40 -7.24 -1.99
CA PRO A 157 -15.45 -6.86 -3.39
C PRO A 157 -16.84 -7.07 -4.01
N GLU A 158 -17.28 -6.12 -4.83
CA GLU A 158 -18.47 -6.30 -5.66
C GLU A 158 -18.23 -7.35 -6.77
N GLY A 159 -19.30 -8.01 -7.22
CA GLY A 159 -19.26 -8.95 -8.34
C GLY A 159 -19.01 -10.41 -7.91
N PRO A 160 -18.30 -11.23 -8.70
CA PRO A 160 -18.27 -12.68 -8.53
C PRO A 160 -17.56 -13.15 -7.24
N ASN A 161 -16.79 -12.28 -6.58
CA ASN A 161 -16.05 -12.58 -5.36
C ASN A 161 -16.76 -12.13 -4.08
N ILE A 162 -17.99 -11.60 -4.18
CA ILE A 162 -18.77 -11.17 -3.00
C ILE A 162 -18.88 -12.32 -1.98
N GLY A 163 -18.59 -12.00 -0.71
CA GLY A 163 -18.60 -12.95 0.42
C GLY A 163 -17.44 -13.94 0.47
N LEU A 164 -16.69 -14.13 -0.63
CA LEU A 164 -15.54 -15.03 -0.68
C LEU A 164 -14.22 -14.35 -0.29
N ILE A 165 -14.20 -13.03 -0.43
CA ILE A 165 -13.10 -12.17 0.01
C ILE A 165 -13.67 -11.19 1.02
N SER A 166 -13.12 -11.20 2.21
CA SER A 166 -13.55 -10.34 3.32
C SER A 166 -12.35 -9.71 4.00
N SER A 167 -12.59 -8.77 4.90
CA SER A 167 -11.56 -8.04 5.64
C SER A 167 -11.66 -8.36 7.13
N LEU A 168 -10.52 -8.52 7.81
CA LEU A 168 -10.52 -8.63 9.28
C LEU A 168 -11.08 -7.35 9.90
N ALA A 169 -11.92 -7.51 10.92
CA ALA A 169 -12.42 -6.38 11.71
C ALA A 169 -11.27 -5.69 12.47
N CYS A 170 -11.50 -4.47 12.98
CA CYS A 170 -10.46 -3.63 13.58
C CYS A 170 -9.69 -4.31 14.72
N TYR A 171 -10.40 -4.95 15.65
CA TYR A 171 -9.81 -5.52 16.88
C TYR A 171 -9.63 -7.05 16.82
N ALA A 172 -10.02 -7.67 15.71
CA ALA A 172 -9.92 -9.11 15.51
C ALA A 172 -8.46 -9.57 15.58
N ARG A 173 -8.23 -10.71 16.23
CA ARG A 173 -6.94 -11.41 16.25
C ARG A 173 -7.11 -12.87 15.86
N ILE A 174 -6.02 -13.51 15.46
CA ILE A 174 -5.99 -14.95 15.18
C ILE A 174 -5.25 -15.62 16.34
N ASN A 175 -5.84 -16.65 16.92
CA ASN A 175 -5.23 -17.41 18.02
C ASN A 175 -4.24 -18.47 17.51
N GLU A 176 -3.60 -19.19 18.44
CA GLU A 176 -2.58 -20.19 18.12
C GLU A 176 -3.11 -21.35 17.26
N TYR A 177 -4.42 -21.64 17.36
CA TYR A 177 -5.09 -22.69 16.58
C TYR A 177 -5.58 -22.21 15.19
N GLY A 178 -5.49 -20.90 14.91
CA GLY A 178 -5.94 -20.30 13.66
C GLY A 178 -7.40 -19.85 13.65
N PHE A 179 -8.09 -19.84 14.79
CA PHE A 179 -9.44 -19.27 14.90
C PHE A 179 -9.40 -17.76 15.16
N ILE A 180 -10.41 -17.06 14.66
CA ILE A 180 -10.52 -15.61 14.84
C ILE A 180 -11.22 -15.31 16.17
N GLU A 181 -10.62 -14.44 16.96
CA GLU A 181 -11.13 -13.99 18.25
C GLU A 181 -11.35 -12.48 18.25
N THR A 182 -12.29 -12.03 19.08
CA THR A 182 -12.61 -10.61 19.27
C THR A 182 -12.56 -10.28 20.77
N PRO A 183 -12.10 -9.08 21.16
CA PRO A 183 -11.99 -8.71 22.56
C PRO A 183 -13.31 -8.22 23.16
N TYR A 184 -13.48 -8.51 24.45
CA TYR A 184 -14.60 -8.11 25.27
C TYR A 184 -14.13 -7.66 26.67
N LEU A 185 -14.93 -6.82 27.34
CA LEU A 185 -14.73 -6.45 28.74
C LEU A 185 -15.64 -7.30 29.62
N LYS A 186 -15.12 -7.79 30.74
CA LYS A 186 -15.87 -8.64 31.66
C LYS A 186 -16.81 -7.82 32.53
N VAL A 187 -18.02 -8.32 32.73
CA VAL A 187 -19.04 -7.74 33.60
C VAL A 187 -19.25 -8.67 34.79
N GLU A 188 -19.27 -8.12 36.00
CA GLU A 188 -19.61 -8.86 37.22
C GLU A 188 -20.67 -8.07 37.99
N ASN A 189 -21.81 -8.70 38.30
CA ASN A 189 -22.94 -8.10 39.01
C ASN A 189 -23.44 -6.77 38.38
N GLY A 190 -23.53 -6.73 37.04
CA GLY A 190 -23.98 -5.55 36.30
C GLY A 190 -22.99 -4.38 36.27
N GLN A 191 -21.74 -4.57 36.76
CA GLN A 191 -20.66 -3.60 36.70
C GLN A 191 -19.52 -4.08 35.80
N ILE A 192 -19.02 -3.21 34.93
CA ILE A 192 -17.86 -3.52 34.08
C ILE A 192 -16.59 -3.52 34.95
N GLN A 193 -15.92 -4.67 34.99
CA GLN A 193 -14.65 -4.84 35.68
C GLN A 193 -13.49 -4.54 34.72
N ARG A 194 -12.57 -3.66 35.12
CA ARG A 194 -11.36 -3.39 34.35
C ARG A 194 -10.23 -4.31 34.80
N TYR A 195 -9.67 -5.01 33.83
CA TYR A 195 -8.49 -5.87 34.01
C TYR A 195 -7.27 -5.23 33.36
N LEU A 196 -6.11 -5.45 33.95
CA LEU A 196 -4.82 -4.93 33.51
C LEU A 196 -3.86 -6.10 33.34
N ARG A 197 -3.11 -6.13 32.24
CA ARG A 197 -2.00 -7.06 32.03
C ARG A 197 -0.70 -6.41 32.49
N ILE A 198 0.08 -7.12 33.30
CA ILE A 198 1.35 -6.62 33.82
C ILE A 198 2.46 -6.77 32.78
N LEU A 199 3.02 -5.64 32.32
CA LEU A 199 4.15 -5.59 31.39
C LEU A 199 5.49 -5.77 32.10
N ASN A 200 5.66 -5.12 33.25
CA ASN A 200 6.79 -5.34 34.14
C ASN A 200 6.28 -5.34 35.57
N ALA A 201 6.64 -6.37 36.32
CA ALA A 201 6.28 -6.53 37.73
C ALA A 201 6.88 -5.46 38.65
N GLY A 202 7.97 -4.81 38.26
CA GLY A 202 8.69 -3.87 39.13
C GLY A 202 9.12 -4.57 40.44
N ASP A 203 8.88 -3.91 41.57
CA ASP A 203 9.11 -4.46 42.92
C ASP A 203 7.81 -4.97 43.59
N THR A 204 6.73 -5.16 42.81
CA THR A 204 5.45 -5.70 43.30
C THR A 204 5.47 -7.24 43.33
N ASP A 205 4.52 -7.84 44.05
CA ASP A 205 4.38 -9.30 44.14
C ASP A 205 3.65 -9.91 42.90
N LEU A 206 3.35 -9.10 41.88
CA LEU A 206 2.68 -9.49 40.65
C LEU A 206 3.67 -10.11 39.66
N LYS A 207 3.25 -11.05 38.80
CA LYS A 207 4.11 -11.60 37.75
C LYS A 207 3.89 -10.90 36.42
N MET A 208 4.94 -10.87 35.60
CA MET A 208 4.84 -10.40 34.22
C MET A 208 3.90 -11.31 33.43
N GLY A 209 2.92 -10.70 32.75
CA GLY A 209 1.90 -11.41 31.97
C GLY A 209 0.59 -11.70 32.73
N ASP A 210 0.55 -11.54 34.06
CA ASP A 210 -0.68 -11.74 34.83
C ASP A 210 -1.76 -10.72 34.43
N VAL A 211 -3.00 -11.19 34.31
CA VAL A 211 -4.19 -10.35 34.08
C VAL A 211 -4.94 -10.22 35.40
N VAL A 212 -4.89 -9.03 36.00
CA VAL A 212 -5.38 -8.77 37.37
C VAL A 212 -6.33 -7.58 37.35
N GLN A 213 -7.24 -7.47 38.32
CA GLN A 213 -8.18 -6.34 38.37
C GLN A 213 -7.44 -5.02 38.65
N GLU A 214 -7.92 -3.93 38.05
CA GLU A 214 -7.33 -2.59 38.17
C GLU A 214 -7.14 -2.15 39.62
N ARG A 215 -8.12 -2.48 40.49
CA ARG A 215 -8.06 -2.18 41.93
C ARG A 215 -6.85 -2.81 42.62
N ASP A 216 -6.50 -4.04 42.26
CA ASP A 216 -5.44 -4.81 42.92
C ASP A 216 -4.07 -4.30 42.49
N VAL A 217 -3.92 -3.94 41.21
CA VAL A 217 -2.69 -3.36 40.66
C VAL A 217 -2.44 -1.97 41.25
N LEU A 218 -3.47 -1.14 41.37
CA LEU A 218 -3.37 0.19 41.99
C LEU A 218 -3.01 0.09 43.48
N ALA A 219 -3.60 -0.87 44.21
CA ALA A 219 -3.26 -1.13 45.61
C ALA A 219 -1.81 -1.61 45.78
N ALA A 220 -1.35 -2.53 44.92
CA ALA A 220 0.03 -3.01 44.91
C ALA A 220 1.02 -1.87 44.64
N ASN A 221 0.73 -1.03 43.63
CA ASN A 221 1.57 0.12 43.29
C ASN A 221 1.59 1.20 44.39
N ALA A 222 0.46 1.43 45.07
CA ALA A 222 0.40 2.34 46.22
C ALA A 222 1.24 1.82 47.40
N THR A 223 1.27 0.50 47.62
CA THR A 223 2.05 -0.15 48.68
C THR A 223 3.56 -0.04 48.41
N VAL A 224 3.98 -0.22 47.15
CA VAL A 224 5.37 -0.01 46.74
C VAL A 224 5.78 1.46 46.89
N LYS A 225 4.94 2.42 46.47
CA LYS A 225 5.23 3.86 46.64
C LYS A 225 5.42 4.29 48.11
N ARG A 226 4.84 3.57 49.07
CA ARG A 226 4.98 3.86 50.51
C ARG A 226 6.26 3.28 51.13
N SER A 227 6.97 2.39 50.43
CA SER A 227 8.13 1.68 50.97
C SER A 227 9.45 2.40 50.62
N PRO A 228 10.35 2.71 51.59
CA PRO A 228 11.61 3.41 51.30
C PRO A 228 12.67 2.57 50.57
N LYS A 229 12.49 1.23 50.48
CA LYS A 229 13.44 0.29 49.81
C LYS A 229 12.97 -0.22 48.43
N ARG A 230 11.68 -0.13 48.10
CA ARG A 230 11.08 -0.61 46.85
C ARG A 230 10.46 0.60 46.16
N ASN A 231 10.96 1.00 44.99
CA ASN A 231 10.57 2.27 44.37
C ASN A 231 10.13 2.12 42.91
N ARG A 232 10.01 0.89 42.41
CA ARG A 232 9.59 0.61 41.03
C ARG A 232 8.16 0.08 41.01
N PRO A 233 7.18 0.92 40.63
CA PRO A 233 5.81 0.45 40.41
C PRO A 233 5.78 -0.52 39.21
N ALA A 234 4.83 -1.44 39.23
CA ALA A 234 4.53 -2.29 38.09
C ALA A 234 3.96 -1.44 36.94
N THR A 235 4.48 -1.66 35.73
CA THR A 235 3.95 -1.08 34.50
C THR A 235 2.94 -2.05 33.90
N PHE A 236 1.80 -1.54 33.46
CA PHE A 236 0.66 -2.34 33.02
C PHE A 236 0.03 -1.77 31.75
N GLU A 237 -0.68 -2.63 31.02
CA GLU A 237 -1.54 -2.27 29.88
C GLU A 237 -2.98 -2.71 30.16
N PRO A 238 -4.01 -2.02 29.63
CA PRO A 238 -5.38 -2.51 29.67
C PRO A 238 -5.50 -3.89 29.04
N ALA A 239 -6.18 -4.82 29.72
CA ALA A 239 -6.41 -6.17 29.23
C ALA A 239 -7.89 -6.37 28.88
N ALA A 240 -8.14 -6.95 27.71
CA ALA A 240 -9.45 -7.44 27.30
C ALA A 240 -9.43 -8.97 27.19
N PHE A 241 -10.59 -9.60 27.39
CA PHE A 241 -10.76 -11.04 27.21
C PHE A 241 -11.16 -11.30 25.77
N TYR A 242 -10.36 -12.08 25.07
CA TYR A 242 -10.63 -12.43 23.69
C TYR A 242 -11.35 -13.76 23.65
N LEU A 243 -12.48 -13.80 22.97
CA LEU A 243 -13.31 -14.99 22.84
C LEU A 243 -13.35 -15.45 21.38
N SER A 244 -13.17 -16.75 21.18
CA SER A 244 -13.47 -17.44 19.93
C SER A 244 -14.98 -17.52 19.71
N ALA A 245 -15.40 -17.89 18.49
CA ALA A 245 -16.83 -18.02 18.18
C ALA A 245 -17.55 -19.04 19.10
N TRP A 246 -16.88 -20.16 19.40
CA TRP A 246 -17.40 -21.19 20.32
C TRP A 246 -17.59 -20.69 21.75
N GLU A 247 -16.65 -19.89 22.25
CA GLU A 247 -16.74 -19.34 23.61
C GLU A 247 -17.81 -18.25 23.69
N GLU A 248 -17.99 -17.45 22.63
CA GLU A 248 -19.02 -16.41 22.55
C GLU A 248 -20.44 -16.99 22.62
N ASP A 249 -20.72 -18.14 21.98
CA ASP A 249 -22.06 -18.74 22.00
C ASP A 249 -22.55 -19.11 23.40
N THR A 250 -21.62 -19.36 24.33
CA THR A 250 -21.95 -19.72 25.71
C THR A 250 -22.17 -18.51 26.63
N ALA A 251 -21.81 -17.31 26.17
CA ALA A 251 -21.79 -16.10 27.00
C ALA A 251 -22.86 -15.09 26.56
N VAL A 252 -23.34 -14.28 27.51
CA VAL A 252 -24.29 -13.19 27.24
C VAL A 252 -23.54 -11.86 27.11
N ILE A 253 -23.55 -11.27 25.91
CA ILE A 253 -22.71 -10.12 25.55
C ILE A 253 -23.54 -8.86 25.27
N ALA A 254 -23.37 -7.81 26.06
CA ALA A 254 -24.00 -6.50 25.83
C ALA A 254 -23.31 -5.69 24.73
N GLN A 255 -24.08 -4.81 24.08
CA GLN A 255 -23.58 -3.88 23.05
C GLN A 255 -22.73 -2.75 23.64
N ALA A 256 -21.80 -2.21 22.84
CA ALA A 256 -20.89 -1.14 23.25
C ALA A 256 -21.59 0.19 23.58
N ASN A 257 -22.75 0.44 22.97
CA ASN A 257 -23.56 1.66 23.13
C ASN A 257 -24.52 1.61 24.34
N ALA A 258 -24.45 0.56 25.16
CA ALA A 258 -25.26 0.47 26.36
C ALA A 258 -24.93 1.63 27.31
N ARG A 259 -25.97 2.26 27.88
CA ARG A 259 -25.80 3.40 28.80
C ARG A 259 -25.26 2.93 30.15
N LEU A 260 -24.16 3.54 30.57
CA LEU A 260 -23.44 3.25 31.81
C LEU A 260 -23.45 4.47 32.74
N ASP A 261 -23.43 4.23 34.05
CA ASP A 261 -23.21 5.26 35.07
C ASP A 261 -21.70 5.59 35.23
N GLU A 262 -21.38 6.58 36.08
CA GLU A 262 -19.98 6.95 36.37
C GLU A 262 -19.15 5.80 36.99
N GLU A 263 -19.82 4.87 37.66
CA GLU A 263 -19.23 3.67 38.26
C GLU A 263 -19.16 2.49 37.28
N LYS A 264 -19.53 2.70 36.00
CA LYS A 264 -19.59 1.72 34.91
C LYS A 264 -20.56 0.57 35.15
N ARG A 265 -21.68 0.84 35.80
CA ARG A 265 -22.83 -0.07 35.89
C ARG A 265 -23.87 0.28 34.84
N PHE A 266 -24.63 -0.71 34.41
CA PHE A 266 -25.76 -0.48 33.52
C PHE A 266 -26.85 0.35 34.20
N VAL A 267 -27.21 1.47 33.58
CA VAL A 267 -28.25 2.39 34.05
C VAL A 267 -29.61 1.70 34.00
N ASN A 268 -29.89 0.98 32.92
CA ASN A 268 -31.14 0.26 32.71
C ASN A 268 -31.10 -1.11 33.41
N GLU A 269 -32.21 -1.54 34.00
CA GLU A 269 -32.34 -2.88 34.60
C GLU A 269 -32.28 -3.99 33.55
N ARG A 270 -32.87 -3.73 32.38
CA ARG A 270 -32.80 -4.62 31.21
C ARG A 270 -31.94 -4.00 30.14
N VAL A 271 -31.02 -4.79 29.61
CA VAL A 271 -30.04 -4.39 28.61
C VAL A 271 -30.19 -5.28 27.38
N THR A 272 -30.02 -4.71 26.19
CA THR A 272 -29.97 -5.48 24.95
C THR A 272 -28.64 -6.23 24.89
N ALA A 273 -28.69 -7.55 24.85
CA ALA A 273 -27.52 -8.40 24.76
C ALA A 273 -27.70 -9.48 23.68
N ARG A 274 -26.58 -10.03 23.23
CA ARG A 274 -26.48 -11.14 22.31
C ARG A 274 -26.28 -12.44 23.10
N GLU A 275 -27.07 -13.45 22.78
CA GLU A 275 -26.98 -14.80 23.35
C GLU A 275 -27.10 -15.80 22.20
N ALA A 276 -26.06 -16.61 21.95
CA ALA A 276 -25.99 -17.57 20.84
C ALA A 276 -26.41 -16.99 19.47
N GLY A 277 -25.95 -15.78 19.16
CA GLY A 277 -26.22 -15.08 17.89
C GLY A 277 -27.54 -14.29 17.83
N GLU A 278 -28.45 -14.45 18.80
CA GLU A 278 -29.73 -13.73 18.84
C GLU A 278 -29.70 -12.52 19.79
N PHE A 279 -30.36 -11.42 19.40
CA PHE A 279 -30.52 -10.25 20.27
C PHE A 279 -31.74 -10.40 21.19
N LYS A 280 -31.51 -10.37 22.51
CA LYS A 280 -32.53 -10.49 23.54
C LYS A 280 -32.38 -9.40 24.60
N PHE A 281 -33.49 -9.06 25.27
CA PHE A 281 -33.47 -8.20 26.45
C PHE A 281 -33.23 -9.03 27.70
N VAL A 282 -32.05 -8.88 28.29
CA VAL A 282 -31.63 -9.62 29.49
C VAL A 282 -31.53 -8.68 30.69
N ASP A 283 -31.61 -9.26 31.89
CA ASP A 283 -31.32 -8.52 33.12
C ASP A 283 -29.84 -8.17 33.18
N ARG A 284 -29.49 -6.96 33.65
CA ARG A 284 -28.10 -6.50 33.76
C ARG A 284 -27.18 -7.43 34.56
N ASN A 285 -27.73 -8.22 35.49
CA ASN A 285 -26.95 -9.16 36.29
C ASN A 285 -26.60 -10.46 35.55
N LYS A 286 -27.29 -10.75 34.43
CA LYS A 286 -27.03 -11.92 33.58
C LYS A 286 -26.03 -11.63 32.46
N VAL A 287 -25.56 -10.39 32.32
CA VAL A 287 -24.58 -10.00 31.31
C VAL A 287 -23.20 -10.41 31.79
N ASP A 288 -22.51 -11.24 31.01
CA ASP A 288 -21.15 -11.71 31.32
C ASP A 288 -20.08 -10.79 30.75
N TYR A 289 -20.34 -10.24 29.56
CA TYR A 289 -19.39 -9.41 28.82
C TYR A 289 -20.06 -8.22 28.13
N ILE A 290 -19.24 -7.23 27.76
CA ILE A 290 -19.63 -6.12 26.91
C ILE A 290 -18.56 -5.87 25.83
N ASP A 291 -19.01 -5.47 24.66
CA ASP A 291 -18.18 -5.00 23.55
C ASP A 291 -17.19 -3.89 23.99
N VAL A 292 -15.96 -3.89 23.47
CA VAL A 292 -14.91 -2.91 23.85
C VAL A 292 -15.16 -1.54 23.20
N SER A 293 -15.56 -1.54 21.94
CA SER A 293 -15.79 -0.33 21.14
C SER A 293 -16.80 -0.62 20.03
N PRO A 294 -17.66 0.34 19.66
CA PRO A 294 -18.54 0.18 18.51
C PRO A 294 -17.79 -0.08 17.19
N ARG A 295 -16.55 0.42 17.08
CA ARG A 295 -15.66 0.22 15.91
C ARG A 295 -15.24 -1.22 15.71
N GLN A 296 -15.37 -2.08 16.73
CA GLN A 296 -14.95 -3.47 16.64
C GLN A 296 -15.70 -4.27 15.57
N LEU A 297 -16.91 -3.84 15.20
CA LEU A 297 -17.74 -4.51 14.20
C LEU A 297 -17.17 -4.40 12.77
N VAL A 298 -16.47 -3.31 12.48
CA VAL A 298 -16.12 -2.93 11.11
C VAL A 298 -14.63 -3.11 10.82
N SER A 299 -14.27 -3.12 9.54
CA SER A 299 -12.87 -3.13 9.10
C SER A 299 -12.25 -1.74 9.21
N VAL A 300 -10.93 -1.68 9.01
CA VAL A 300 -10.17 -0.43 8.98
C VAL A 300 -10.69 0.57 7.94
N ALA A 301 -11.08 0.12 6.74
CA ALA A 301 -11.58 1.03 5.70
C ALA A 301 -13.00 1.54 5.98
N ALA A 302 -13.89 0.68 6.46
CA ALA A 302 -15.22 1.10 6.88
C ALA A 302 -15.14 2.02 8.12
N ALA A 303 -14.14 1.82 8.98
CA ALA A 303 -13.91 2.64 10.16
C ALA A 303 -13.48 4.09 9.89
N LEU A 304 -13.09 4.42 8.65
CA LEU A 304 -12.71 5.76 8.22
C LEU A 304 -13.88 6.58 7.65
N ILE A 305 -15.07 5.97 7.53
CA ILE A 305 -16.28 6.63 7.05
C ILE A 305 -16.97 7.27 8.27
N PRO A 306 -17.04 8.62 8.37
CA PRO A 306 -17.79 9.27 9.42
C PRO A 306 -19.29 9.05 9.19
N PHE A 307 -20.11 9.11 10.25
CA PHE A 307 -21.57 8.96 10.14
C PHE A 307 -22.04 7.69 9.42
N LEU A 308 -21.26 6.60 9.49
CA LEU A 308 -21.56 5.33 8.83
C LEU A 308 -22.95 4.79 9.21
N GLU A 309 -23.40 5.07 10.43
CA GLU A 309 -24.71 4.69 10.95
C GLU A 309 -25.89 5.32 10.18
N ASN A 310 -25.64 6.36 9.37
CA ASN A 310 -26.65 7.04 8.56
C ASN A 310 -26.58 6.67 7.06
N ASP A 311 -25.73 5.71 6.70
CA ASP A 311 -25.59 5.22 5.33
C ASP A 311 -26.14 3.80 5.18
N ASP A 312 -26.78 3.54 4.04
CA ASP A 312 -27.11 2.17 3.63
C ASP A 312 -25.84 1.31 3.50
N ALA A 313 -25.94 0.04 3.90
CA ALA A 313 -24.81 -0.89 3.91
C ALA A 313 -24.16 -1.07 2.52
N ASN A 314 -24.94 -1.03 1.43
CA ASN A 314 -24.37 -1.14 0.09
C ASN A 314 -23.56 0.12 -0.29
N ARG A 315 -23.97 1.29 0.20
CA ARG A 315 -23.21 2.54 -0.01
C ARG A 315 -21.95 2.56 0.83
N ALA A 316 -22.01 2.08 2.07
CA ALA A 316 -20.84 1.88 2.92
C ALA A 316 -19.82 0.92 2.29
N LEU A 317 -20.29 -0.20 1.72
CA LEU A 317 -19.45 -1.15 0.97
C LEU A 317 -18.75 -0.45 -0.18
N MET A 318 -19.49 0.27 -1.03
CA MET A 318 -18.91 1.04 -2.12
C MET A 318 -17.90 2.09 -1.63
N GLY A 319 -18.23 2.80 -0.55
CA GLY A 319 -17.37 3.79 0.09
C GLY A 319 -16.02 3.22 0.54
N SER A 320 -16.05 2.11 1.28
CA SER A 320 -14.84 1.39 1.71
C SER A 320 -13.98 0.92 0.52
N ASN A 321 -14.63 0.42 -0.54
CA ASN A 321 -13.94 -0.05 -1.75
C ASN A 321 -13.31 1.09 -2.55
N MET A 322 -14.00 2.22 -2.67
CA MET A 322 -13.52 3.39 -3.42
C MET A 322 -12.37 4.11 -2.72
N GLN A 323 -12.37 4.16 -1.38
CA GLN A 323 -11.24 4.73 -0.62
C GLN A 323 -9.90 4.04 -0.96
N ARG A 324 -9.90 2.73 -1.23
CA ARG A 324 -8.69 1.98 -1.65
C ARG A 324 -8.19 2.35 -3.04
N GLN A 325 -9.07 2.89 -3.88
CA GLN A 325 -8.76 3.31 -5.25
C GLN A 325 -8.32 4.78 -5.33
N ALA A 326 -8.33 5.52 -4.22
CA ALA A 326 -7.95 6.93 -4.20
C ALA A 326 -6.47 7.12 -4.52
N VAL A 327 -6.16 7.94 -5.53
CA VAL A 327 -4.77 8.19 -5.93
C VAL A 327 -4.12 9.29 -5.08
N PRO A 328 -2.81 9.17 -4.77
CA PRO A 328 -2.09 10.21 -4.05
C PRO A 328 -2.06 11.52 -4.81
N LEU A 329 -2.56 12.57 -4.17
CA LEU A 329 -2.54 13.93 -4.69
C LEU A 329 -1.18 14.59 -4.44
N LEU A 330 -0.82 15.56 -5.26
CA LEU A 330 0.37 16.38 -5.07
C LEU A 330 0.32 17.17 -3.74
N ARG A 331 -0.88 17.61 -3.37
CA ARG A 331 -1.23 18.32 -2.15
C ARG A 331 -2.43 17.61 -1.51
N SER A 332 -2.15 16.62 -0.68
CA SER A 332 -3.16 15.97 0.16
C SER A 332 -3.55 16.88 1.32
N GLU A 333 -4.80 16.74 1.78
CA GLU A 333 -5.32 17.48 2.93
C GLU A 333 -6.05 16.51 3.88
N ALA A 334 -5.81 16.64 5.18
CA ALA A 334 -6.46 15.85 6.21
C ALA A 334 -7.97 16.19 6.25
N PRO A 335 -8.84 15.19 6.47
CA PRO A 335 -10.27 15.44 6.53
C PRO A 335 -10.63 16.37 7.70
N PHE A 336 -11.51 17.34 7.47
CA PHE A 336 -12.06 18.16 8.56
C PHE A 336 -12.97 17.34 9.48
N VAL A 337 -13.66 16.35 8.92
CA VAL A 337 -14.49 15.40 9.65
C VAL A 337 -13.88 14.01 9.48
N GLY A 338 -13.06 13.59 10.44
CA GLY A 338 -12.47 12.26 10.50
C GLY A 338 -13.19 11.34 11.47
N THR A 339 -12.63 10.16 11.73
CA THR A 339 -13.10 9.25 12.79
C THR A 339 -12.07 9.08 13.91
N GLY A 340 -10.86 9.60 13.72
CA GLY A 340 -9.69 9.38 14.59
C GLY A 340 -8.91 8.11 14.25
N MET A 341 -9.38 7.32 13.27
CA MET A 341 -8.66 6.14 12.76
C MET A 341 -7.55 6.52 11.77
N GLU A 342 -7.58 7.74 11.23
CA GLU A 342 -6.65 8.26 10.23
C GLU A 342 -5.20 8.22 10.72
N SER A 343 -4.94 8.69 11.94
CA SER A 343 -3.62 8.68 12.57
C SER A 343 -3.08 7.26 12.76
N VAL A 344 -3.96 6.32 13.12
CA VAL A 344 -3.60 4.92 13.38
C VAL A 344 -3.20 4.24 12.07
N VAL A 345 -4.01 4.40 11.01
CA VAL A 345 -3.76 3.81 9.70
C VAL A 345 -2.49 4.37 9.06
N ALA A 346 -2.26 5.68 9.16
CA ALA A 346 -1.06 6.30 8.64
C ALA A 346 0.21 5.75 9.31
N ARG A 347 0.20 5.59 10.64
CA ARG A 347 1.32 5.05 11.42
C ARG A 347 1.57 3.55 11.14
N ASP A 348 0.51 2.75 11.18
CA ASP A 348 0.61 1.29 11.05
C ASP A 348 0.89 0.83 9.61
N SER A 349 0.52 1.65 8.61
CA SER A 349 0.85 1.37 7.20
C SER A 349 2.35 1.40 6.92
N GLY A 350 3.14 2.12 7.72
CA GLY A 350 4.55 2.40 7.44
C GLY A 350 4.78 3.45 6.34
N ALA A 351 3.73 4.15 5.91
CA ALA A 351 3.86 5.26 4.96
C ALA A 351 4.60 6.45 5.58
N VAL A 352 4.31 6.75 6.85
CA VAL A 352 4.98 7.78 7.64
C VAL A 352 6.25 7.24 8.29
N VAL A 353 7.25 8.12 8.47
CA VAL A 353 8.50 7.74 9.13
C VAL A 353 8.39 8.03 10.62
N LEU A 354 8.39 6.97 11.44
CA LEU A 354 8.29 7.08 12.90
C LEU A 354 9.67 7.13 13.57
N CYS A 355 9.77 7.94 14.61
CA CYS A 355 10.94 8.02 15.46
C CYS A 355 11.06 6.76 16.34
N ARG A 356 12.16 6.01 16.20
CA ARG A 356 12.39 4.76 16.96
C ARG A 356 12.85 5.01 18.39
N ARG A 357 13.63 6.07 18.61
CA ARG A 357 14.19 6.47 19.90
C ARG A 357 14.07 7.98 20.09
N ALA A 358 13.68 8.39 21.29
CA ALA A 358 13.58 9.81 21.63
C ALA A 358 14.94 10.51 21.50
N GLY A 359 14.93 11.75 21.02
CA GLY A 359 16.15 12.46 20.71
C GLY A 359 15.92 13.89 20.25
N VAL A 360 16.98 14.51 19.75
CA VAL A 360 16.95 15.86 19.17
C VAL A 360 17.33 15.76 17.70
N ILE A 361 16.61 16.48 16.84
CA ILE A 361 16.93 16.52 15.41
C ILE A 361 18.25 17.28 15.21
N ASP A 362 19.26 16.60 14.65
CA ASP A 362 20.58 17.16 14.34
C ASP A 362 20.57 17.88 12.99
N SER A 363 20.07 17.20 11.95
CA SER A 363 19.94 17.75 10.61
C SER A 363 18.73 17.18 9.87
N VAL A 364 18.11 18.02 9.06
CA VAL A 364 16.95 17.68 8.22
C VAL A 364 17.29 18.01 6.78
N ASP A 365 17.17 17.01 5.92
CA ASP A 365 17.27 17.13 4.47
C ASP A 365 16.03 16.51 3.85
N ALA A 366 15.70 16.88 2.61
CA ALA A 366 14.61 16.29 1.85
C ALA A 366 14.78 14.77 1.62
N ARG A 367 16.00 14.24 1.75
CA ARG A 367 16.34 12.83 1.54
C ARG A 367 16.66 12.05 2.82
N ARG A 368 16.97 12.73 3.93
CA ARG A 368 17.33 12.06 5.19
C ARG A 368 17.07 12.96 6.40
N ILE A 369 16.76 12.34 7.54
CA ILE A 369 16.62 13.01 8.83
C ILE A 369 17.60 12.33 9.78
N ILE A 370 18.39 13.12 10.51
CA ILE A 370 19.34 12.60 11.49
C ILE A 370 18.86 12.97 12.89
N VAL A 371 18.63 11.96 13.71
CA VAL A 371 18.20 12.11 15.10
C VAL A 371 19.37 11.76 16.02
N ARG A 372 19.74 12.71 16.87
CA ARG A 372 20.69 12.51 17.97
C ARG A 372 19.95 11.93 19.16
N VAL A 373 20.20 10.67 19.49
CA VAL A 373 19.52 9.99 20.58
C VAL A 373 20.12 10.42 21.92
N GLY A 374 19.31 11.06 22.78
CA GLY A 374 19.75 11.44 24.12
C GLY A 374 19.68 10.27 25.10
N SER A 375 20.56 10.23 26.11
CA SER A 375 20.26 9.36 27.26
C SER A 375 19.08 9.92 28.02
N ASP A 376 18.01 9.14 28.06
CA ASP A 376 17.06 9.27 29.15
C ASP A 376 17.73 8.91 30.48
N ARG A 377 17.45 9.70 31.50
CA ARG A 377 17.92 9.52 32.88
C ARG A 377 17.26 8.26 33.49
N GLY A 378 17.79 7.07 33.22
CA GLY A 378 17.34 5.86 33.93
C GLY A 378 17.68 4.49 33.33
N GLY A 379 18.09 4.39 32.07
CA GLY A 379 18.45 3.11 31.45
C GLY A 379 19.90 2.71 31.72
N LYS A 380 20.11 1.69 32.57
CA LYS A 380 21.42 0.99 32.64
C LYS A 380 21.69 0.33 31.29
N GLY A 381 22.60 0.92 30.51
CA GLY A 381 22.97 0.46 29.17
C GLY A 381 22.70 1.49 28.07
N GLY A 382 23.18 2.73 28.25
CA GLY A 382 22.98 3.79 27.27
C GLY A 382 23.69 3.49 25.94
N ASP A 383 22.92 3.09 24.94
CA ASP A 383 23.37 3.07 23.55
C ASP A 383 23.17 4.45 22.95
N PHE A 384 24.28 5.18 22.94
CA PHE A 384 24.37 6.52 22.38
C PHE A 384 24.87 6.46 20.94
N GLY A 385 24.33 7.34 20.10
CA GLY A 385 24.63 7.41 18.68
C GLY A 385 23.60 8.23 17.89
N ALA A 386 23.89 8.37 16.60
CA ALA A 386 22.97 8.95 15.62
C ALA A 386 22.07 7.86 15.03
N GLU A 387 20.81 8.20 14.75
CA GLU A 387 19.96 7.44 13.85
C GLU A 387 19.69 8.21 12.58
N ILE A 388 20.00 7.59 11.44
CA ILE A 388 19.72 8.15 10.11
C ILE A 388 18.45 7.50 9.55
N TYR A 389 17.45 8.34 9.31
CA TYR A 389 16.21 7.98 8.65
C TYR A 389 16.31 8.40 7.19
N SER A 390 16.40 7.45 6.27
CA SER A 390 16.41 7.73 4.82
C SER A 390 14.98 7.87 4.32
N LEU A 391 14.68 8.98 3.64
CA LEU A 391 13.36 9.26 3.08
C LEU A 391 13.29 8.74 1.64
N THR A 392 12.14 8.15 1.30
CA THR A 392 11.83 7.70 -0.07
C THR A 392 11.38 8.89 -0.90
N LYS A 393 11.99 9.11 -2.07
CA LYS A 393 11.65 10.24 -2.97
C LYS A 393 11.26 9.72 -4.35
N PHE A 394 10.09 10.14 -4.81
CA PHE A 394 9.55 9.86 -6.16
C PHE A 394 9.75 8.41 -6.61
N LYS A 395 9.40 7.46 -5.74
CA LYS A 395 9.47 6.03 -6.05
C LYS A 395 8.15 5.59 -6.69
N ARG A 396 8.24 4.78 -7.75
CA ARG A 396 7.09 4.11 -8.37
C ARG A 396 6.45 3.10 -7.41
N SER A 397 5.13 3.10 -7.32
CA SER A 397 4.32 2.03 -6.71
C SER A 397 3.91 0.98 -7.75
N ASN A 398 3.38 -0.16 -7.29
CA ASN A 398 2.88 -1.21 -8.20
C ASN A 398 1.77 -0.74 -9.15
N GLN A 399 0.96 0.26 -8.75
CA GLN A 399 -0.13 0.85 -9.55
C GLN A 399 0.34 2.13 -10.28
N ASN A 400 1.65 2.30 -10.48
CA ASN A 400 2.26 3.46 -11.15
C ASN A 400 2.01 4.81 -10.44
N THR A 401 1.60 4.81 -9.18
CA THR A 401 1.48 6.04 -8.36
C THR A 401 2.83 6.45 -7.77
N CYS A 402 2.91 7.65 -7.22
CA CYS A 402 4.11 8.20 -6.64
C CYS A 402 4.16 8.05 -5.11
N ILE A 403 5.21 7.37 -4.63
CA ILE A 403 5.57 7.31 -3.21
C ILE A 403 6.65 8.37 -2.94
N ASN A 404 6.30 9.38 -2.17
CA ASN A 404 7.20 10.48 -1.83
C ASN A 404 7.00 10.88 -0.36
N GLN A 405 8.10 10.90 0.39
CA GLN A 405 8.11 11.30 1.79
C GLN A 405 8.63 12.73 1.97
N ARG A 406 8.02 13.49 2.89
CA ARG A 406 8.34 14.89 3.18
C ARG A 406 8.65 15.05 4.68
N PRO A 407 9.81 15.61 5.05
CA PRO A 407 10.12 15.84 6.46
C PRO A 407 9.15 16.86 7.06
N LEU A 408 8.70 16.60 8.29
CA LEU A 408 7.84 17.51 9.08
C LEU A 408 8.62 18.27 10.16
N VAL A 409 9.69 17.66 10.66
CA VAL A 409 10.45 18.16 11.80
C VAL A 409 11.46 19.23 11.40
N ALA A 410 11.75 20.14 12.32
CA ALA A 410 12.78 21.16 12.17
C ALA A 410 14.07 20.81 12.93
N VAL A 411 15.20 21.37 12.50
CA VAL A 411 16.49 21.21 13.19
C VAL A 411 16.40 21.75 14.62
N GLY A 412 16.91 20.98 15.60
CA GLY A 412 16.85 21.32 17.01
C GLY A 412 15.55 20.94 17.73
N GLN A 413 14.53 20.47 17.01
CA GLN A 413 13.28 19.98 17.62
C GLN A 413 13.56 18.72 18.47
N LYS A 414 12.98 18.67 19.67
CA LYS A 414 12.95 17.45 20.49
C LYS A 414 11.84 16.53 19.97
N VAL A 415 12.17 15.27 19.79
CA VAL A 415 11.24 14.25 19.29
C VAL A 415 11.13 13.07 20.25
N GLU A 416 9.92 12.55 20.40
CA GLU A 416 9.62 11.40 21.25
C GLU A 416 9.59 10.10 20.45
N LYS A 417 9.72 8.97 21.16
CA LYS A 417 9.57 7.65 20.54
C LYS A 417 8.14 7.50 20.00
N GLY A 418 8.01 7.14 18.72
CA GLY A 418 6.74 7.00 18.02
C GLY A 418 6.22 8.27 17.36
N GLN A 419 6.89 9.42 17.52
CA GLN A 419 6.51 10.65 16.83
C GLN A 419 6.78 10.54 15.32
N VAL A 420 5.89 11.14 14.51
CA VAL A 420 6.07 11.23 13.06
C VAL A 420 7.15 12.23 12.71
N LEU A 421 8.19 11.78 11.99
CA LEU A 421 9.31 12.59 11.51
C LEU A 421 9.08 13.10 10.07
N ALA A 422 8.42 12.28 9.25
CA ALA A 422 8.11 12.60 7.86
C ALA A 422 6.79 11.99 7.44
N ASP A 423 6.01 12.77 6.68
CA ASP A 423 4.80 12.30 6.01
C ASP A 423 5.15 11.49 4.77
N GLY A 424 4.29 10.54 4.43
CA GLY A 424 4.33 9.74 3.21
C GLY A 424 3.32 10.19 2.13
N PRO A 425 3.02 9.31 1.16
CA PRO A 425 1.93 9.55 0.22
C PRO A 425 0.57 9.48 0.94
N CYS A 426 -0.36 10.36 0.58
CA CYS A 426 -1.69 10.46 1.19
C CYS A 426 -1.65 10.65 2.72
N THR A 427 -0.74 11.46 3.24
CA THR A 427 -0.71 11.79 4.68
C THR A 427 -0.42 13.27 4.90
N GLU A 428 -1.00 13.84 5.94
CA GLU A 428 -0.72 15.19 6.41
C GLU A 428 -0.62 15.20 7.94
N LEU A 429 0.51 15.69 8.47
CA LEU A 429 0.79 15.78 9.90
C LEU A 429 0.64 14.45 10.66
N GLY A 430 0.90 13.33 9.98
CA GLY A 430 0.73 12.00 10.53
C GLY A 430 -0.68 11.41 10.45
N ASP A 431 -1.65 12.12 9.88
CA ASP A 431 -3.00 11.63 9.58
C ASP A 431 -3.12 11.18 8.13
N LEU A 432 -3.99 10.19 7.88
CA LEU A 432 -4.31 9.73 6.55
C LEU A 432 -5.14 10.78 5.78
N ALA A 433 -4.63 11.21 4.64
CA ALA A 433 -5.18 12.23 3.77
C ALA A 433 -5.31 11.70 2.31
N LEU A 434 -6.38 10.94 2.02
CA LEU A 434 -6.63 10.33 0.70
C LEU A 434 -7.11 11.30 -0.38
N GLY A 435 -7.66 12.44 0.02
CA GLY A 435 -8.34 13.41 -0.82
C GLY A 435 -8.20 14.82 -0.25
N ARG A 436 -9.24 15.64 -0.43
CA ARG A 436 -9.31 17.02 0.09
C ARG A 436 -10.73 17.41 0.50
N ASN A 437 -10.83 18.37 1.41
CA ASN A 437 -12.09 19.01 1.79
C ASN A 437 -12.45 20.09 0.76
N ILE A 438 -13.65 20.02 0.20
CA ILE A 438 -14.08 20.93 -0.88
C ILE A 438 -15.44 21.53 -0.58
N LEU A 439 -15.60 22.81 -0.92
CA LEU A 439 -16.88 23.51 -0.82
C LEU A 439 -17.85 22.99 -1.89
N VAL A 440 -18.91 22.30 -1.45
CA VAL A 440 -19.92 21.72 -2.32
C VAL A 440 -21.28 22.37 -2.15
N ALA A 441 -22.05 22.37 -3.24
CA ALA A 441 -23.47 22.72 -3.21
C ALA A 441 -24.32 21.57 -3.78
N PHE A 442 -25.39 21.21 -3.08
CA PHE A 442 -26.35 20.20 -3.53
C PHE A 442 -27.51 20.87 -4.28
N MET A 443 -27.35 21.04 -5.60
CA MET A 443 -28.39 21.60 -6.47
C MET A 443 -28.25 21.11 -7.90
N PRO A 444 -29.34 20.98 -8.67
CA PRO A 444 -29.24 20.73 -10.11
C PRO A 444 -28.64 21.96 -10.81
N TRP A 445 -27.76 21.74 -11.79
CA TRP A 445 -27.14 22.81 -12.56
C TRP A 445 -27.18 22.53 -14.05
N ARG A 446 -28.19 23.07 -14.74
CA ARG A 446 -28.35 23.07 -16.21
C ARG A 446 -28.14 21.70 -16.89
N GLY A 447 -28.39 20.60 -16.17
CA GLY A 447 -28.18 19.23 -16.65
C GLY A 447 -26.72 18.75 -16.65
N TYR A 448 -25.73 19.57 -16.25
CA TYR A 448 -24.33 19.12 -16.22
C TYR A 448 -24.06 18.12 -15.11
N ASN A 449 -24.83 18.13 -14.03
CA ASN A 449 -24.78 17.12 -12.97
C ASN A 449 -25.94 16.12 -13.04
N PHE A 450 -26.38 15.78 -14.27
CA PHE A 450 -27.38 14.73 -14.48
C PHE A 450 -26.85 13.36 -14.03
N GLU A 451 -27.72 12.52 -13.48
CA GLU A 451 -27.36 11.27 -12.78
C GLU A 451 -26.26 11.50 -11.73
N ASP A 452 -25.07 10.95 -12.00
CA ASP A 452 -23.87 10.96 -11.15
C ASP A 452 -22.78 11.87 -11.72
N ALA A 453 -23.11 12.70 -12.70
CA ALA A 453 -22.14 13.64 -13.23
C ALA A 453 -21.79 14.70 -12.18
N ILE A 454 -20.52 15.07 -12.13
CA ILE A 454 -19.97 16.08 -11.22
C ILE A 454 -19.56 17.29 -12.05
N LEU A 455 -20.02 18.46 -11.60
CA LEU A 455 -19.60 19.75 -12.12
C LEU A 455 -18.51 20.31 -11.23
N ILE A 456 -17.42 20.80 -11.82
CA ILE A 456 -16.28 21.33 -11.08
C ILE A 456 -15.93 22.74 -11.51
N SER A 457 -15.37 23.52 -10.58
CA SER A 457 -14.78 24.82 -10.83
C SER A 457 -13.37 24.70 -11.42
N GLN A 458 -13.04 25.58 -12.36
CA GLN A 458 -11.71 25.74 -12.93
C GLN A 458 -10.66 26.10 -11.86
N ARG A 459 -11.09 26.70 -10.74
CA ARG A 459 -10.22 27.01 -9.60
C ARG A 459 -9.43 25.79 -9.13
N LEU A 460 -10.10 24.63 -9.03
CA LEU A 460 -9.49 23.38 -8.58
C LEU A 460 -8.34 22.91 -9.48
N LEU A 461 -8.42 23.22 -10.79
CA LEU A 461 -7.36 22.94 -11.76
C LEU A 461 -6.23 23.97 -11.69
N LYS A 462 -6.57 25.25 -11.51
CA LYS A 462 -5.57 26.34 -11.38
C LYS A 462 -4.69 26.14 -10.14
N GLU A 463 -5.29 25.73 -9.04
CA GLU A 463 -4.58 25.51 -7.77
C GLU A 463 -3.91 24.12 -7.65
N ASP A 464 -4.03 23.27 -8.69
CA ASP A 464 -3.50 21.91 -8.75
C ASP A 464 -3.94 21.02 -7.57
N TYR A 465 -5.19 21.16 -7.12
CA TYR A 465 -5.71 20.44 -5.95
C TYR A 465 -5.79 18.92 -6.17
N TYR A 466 -6.27 18.51 -7.35
CA TYR A 466 -6.43 17.10 -7.73
C TYR A 466 -5.41 16.61 -8.77
N THR A 467 -4.25 17.24 -8.79
CA THR A 467 -3.14 16.81 -9.65
C THR A 467 -2.40 15.66 -8.98
N SER A 468 -2.29 14.51 -9.65
CA SER A 468 -1.55 13.32 -9.19
C SER A 468 -0.25 13.14 -9.97
N ILE A 469 0.75 12.52 -9.35
CA ILE A 469 2.00 12.14 -10.04
C ILE A 469 1.94 10.63 -10.31
N HIS A 470 2.10 10.28 -11.58
CA HIS A 470 2.20 8.90 -12.04
C HIS A 470 3.62 8.64 -12.53
N ILE A 471 4.19 7.50 -12.17
CA ILE A 471 5.54 7.11 -12.58
C ILE A 471 5.43 5.80 -13.34
N GLU A 472 5.72 5.86 -14.63
CA GLU A 472 5.78 4.69 -15.50
C GLU A 472 7.21 4.22 -15.66
N GLU A 473 7.37 2.90 -15.73
CA GLU A 473 8.64 2.22 -15.93
C GLU A 473 8.66 1.63 -17.33
N PHE A 474 9.68 2.02 -18.09
CA PHE A 474 9.97 1.44 -19.40
C PHE A 474 11.27 0.66 -19.30
N GLU A 475 11.20 -0.63 -19.63
CA GLU A 475 12.36 -1.51 -19.64
C GLU A 475 12.82 -1.80 -21.06
N THR A 476 14.14 -1.95 -21.22
CA THR A 476 14.79 -2.32 -22.47
C THR A 476 15.92 -3.27 -22.16
N GLU A 477 15.90 -4.43 -22.82
CA GLU A 477 16.92 -5.46 -22.69
C GLU A 477 17.77 -5.52 -23.96
N SER A 478 19.09 -5.61 -23.75
CA SER A 478 20.07 -5.96 -24.78
C SER A 478 20.37 -7.45 -24.67
N ARG A 479 20.04 -8.19 -25.72
CA ARG A 479 20.20 -9.65 -25.76
C ARG A 479 21.32 -10.07 -26.70
N ASP A 480 21.93 -11.20 -26.37
CA ASP A 480 22.82 -11.89 -27.29
C ASP A 480 21.97 -12.73 -28.26
N THR A 481 21.98 -12.37 -29.54
CA THR A 481 21.20 -13.07 -30.57
C THR A 481 22.11 -13.95 -31.43
N LYS A 482 21.51 -14.87 -32.19
CA LYS A 482 22.28 -15.74 -33.11
C LYS A 482 23.06 -14.97 -34.18
N LEU A 483 22.60 -13.77 -34.55
CA LEU A 483 23.23 -12.92 -35.56
C LEU A 483 24.30 -11.99 -34.97
N GLY A 484 24.41 -11.93 -33.64
CA GLY A 484 25.30 -11.05 -32.90
C GLY A 484 24.63 -10.43 -31.67
N PRO A 485 25.41 -9.77 -30.80
CA PRO A 485 24.87 -9.06 -29.65
C PRO A 485 24.08 -7.83 -30.09
N GLU A 486 22.94 -7.58 -29.43
CA GLU A 486 22.29 -6.28 -29.49
C GLU A 486 23.09 -5.28 -28.67
N GLU A 487 23.18 -4.05 -29.17
CA GLU A 487 23.93 -2.96 -28.53
C GLU A 487 23.01 -1.79 -28.17
N ILE A 488 23.28 -1.18 -27.02
CA ILE A 488 22.68 0.08 -26.60
C ILE A 488 23.66 1.18 -26.97
N THR A 489 23.27 2.02 -27.93
CA THR A 489 24.13 3.06 -28.50
C THR A 489 23.31 4.26 -28.94
N ARG A 490 23.98 5.41 -29.04
CA ARG A 490 23.44 6.66 -29.58
C ARG A 490 23.39 6.65 -31.11
N ASP A 491 24.20 5.81 -31.77
CA ASP A 491 24.28 5.73 -33.23
C ASP A 491 23.16 4.84 -33.81
N ILE A 492 22.03 5.48 -34.13
CA ILE A 492 20.80 4.80 -34.58
C ILE A 492 20.56 5.12 -36.06
N PRO A 493 20.37 4.11 -36.94
CA PRO A 493 20.19 4.34 -38.37
C PRO A 493 18.88 5.08 -38.67
N ASN A 494 18.91 6.01 -39.63
CA ASN A 494 17.74 6.72 -40.17
C ASN A 494 16.96 7.58 -39.15
N VAL A 495 17.58 8.00 -38.06
CA VAL A 495 16.99 8.90 -37.06
C VAL A 495 17.63 10.29 -37.15
N SER A 496 16.82 11.35 -37.18
CA SER A 496 17.33 12.73 -37.19
C SER A 496 17.93 13.13 -35.85
N GLU A 497 18.91 14.04 -35.86
CA GLU A 497 19.59 14.52 -34.64
C GLU A 497 18.65 15.10 -33.56
N GLU A 498 17.49 15.63 -33.94
CA GLU A 498 16.51 16.18 -33.00
C GLU A 498 16.04 15.14 -31.97
N PHE A 499 15.75 13.90 -32.40
CA PHE A 499 15.32 12.81 -31.52
C PHE A 499 16.46 12.27 -30.64
N ILE A 500 17.70 12.47 -31.07
CA ILE A 500 18.92 12.00 -30.38
C ILE A 500 19.44 13.05 -29.39
N ARG A 501 18.98 14.31 -29.48
CA ARG A 501 19.46 15.43 -28.66
C ARG A 501 19.42 15.16 -27.15
N ASN A 502 18.40 14.45 -26.68
CA ASN A 502 18.19 14.16 -25.26
C ASN A 502 18.95 12.93 -24.75
N LEU A 503 19.56 12.15 -25.64
CA LEU A 503 20.36 10.97 -25.30
C LEU A 503 21.77 11.39 -24.83
N ASP A 504 22.34 10.59 -23.95
CA ASP A 504 23.75 10.67 -23.59
C ASP A 504 24.63 9.92 -24.61
N GLU A 505 25.95 9.93 -24.39
CA GLU A 505 26.91 9.25 -25.25
C GLU A 505 26.71 7.73 -25.31
N SER A 506 26.07 7.14 -24.28
CA SER A 506 25.73 5.72 -24.23
C SER A 506 24.40 5.39 -24.91
N GLY A 507 23.68 6.38 -25.45
CA GLY A 507 22.37 6.18 -26.08
C GLY A 507 21.21 6.10 -25.09
N ILE A 508 21.38 6.58 -23.86
CA ILE A 508 20.36 6.54 -22.80
C ILE A 508 19.87 7.96 -22.51
N ILE A 509 18.56 8.12 -22.30
CA ILE A 509 18.01 9.44 -22.02
C ILE A 509 18.51 10.05 -20.70
N ARG A 510 18.76 11.35 -20.71
CA ARG A 510 19.23 12.10 -19.53
C ARG A 510 18.12 12.24 -18.48
N ILE A 511 18.49 12.11 -17.21
CA ILE A 511 17.61 12.43 -16.08
C ILE A 511 17.26 13.93 -16.13
N GLY A 512 15.98 14.26 -15.99
CA GLY A 512 15.46 15.62 -16.12
C GLY A 512 15.03 16.02 -17.53
N ALA A 513 15.27 15.18 -18.55
CA ALA A 513 14.75 15.44 -19.88
C ALA A 513 13.21 15.37 -19.89
N GLN A 514 12.59 16.33 -20.58
CA GLN A 514 11.16 16.27 -20.90
C GLN A 514 10.97 15.41 -22.14
N VAL A 515 10.06 14.45 -22.05
CA VAL A 515 9.76 13.49 -23.11
C VAL A 515 8.35 13.68 -23.60
N LYS A 516 8.19 13.58 -24.92
CA LYS A 516 6.92 13.54 -25.63
C LYS A 516 6.73 12.17 -26.28
N PRO A 517 5.49 11.81 -26.66
CA PRO A 517 5.24 10.61 -27.44
C PRO A 517 6.11 10.55 -28.69
N GLY A 518 6.79 9.42 -28.91
CA GLY A 518 7.71 9.20 -30.04
C GLY A 518 9.18 9.48 -29.72
N ASP A 519 9.51 10.18 -28.65
CA ASP A 519 10.90 10.42 -28.25
C ASP A 519 11.61 9.11 -27.87
N ILE A 520 12.90 9.00 -28.21
CA ILE A 520 13.71 7.81 -27.90
C ILE A 520 14.17 7.89 -26.44
N LEU A 521 13.82 6.88 -25.65
CA LEU A 521 14.24 6.74 -24.25
C LEU A 521 15.56 5.97 -24.13
N VAL A 522 15.71 4.90 -24.92
CA VAL A 522 16.91 4.06 -24.97
C VAL A 522 17.16 3.67 -26.42
N GLY A 523 18.29 4.11 -26.97
CA GLY A 523 18.77 3.72 -28.29
C GLY A 523 19.23 2.27 -28.28
N LYS A 524 18.64 1.43 -29.14
CA LYS A 524 19.00 0.02 -29.26
C LYS A 524 19.08 -0.39 -30.72
N ILE A 525 20.16 -1.06 -31.09
CA ILE A 525 20.35 -1.63 -32.43
C ILE A 525 20.39 -3.15 -32.35
N THR A 526 19.73 -3.79 -33.32
CA THR A 526 19.73 -5.25 -33.48
C THR A 526 20.40 -5.61 -34.80
N PRO A 527 21.38 -6.54 -34.83
CA PRO A 527 21.97 -7.00 -36.09
C PRO A 527 20.91 -7.65 -36.98
N LYS A 528 20.90 -7.26 -38.25
CA LYS A 528 19.92 -7.69 -39.25
C LYS A 528 20.60 -8.58 -40.28
N GLY A 529 19.96 -9.71 -40.62
CA GLY A 529 20.40 -10.54 -41.74
C GLY A 529 20.18 -9.86 -43.10
N GLU A 530 20.83 -10.39 -44.13
CA GLU A 530 20.71 -9.86 -45.50
C GLU A 530 19.28 -10.05 -46.03
N THR A 531 18.57 -8.95 -46.28
CA THR A 531 17.20 -8.99 -46.84
C THR A 531 17.21 -8.93 -48.36
N GLN A 532 16.49 -9.85 -49.02
CA GLN A 532 16.23 -9.77 -50.45
C GLN A 532 15.24 -8.62 -50.73
N LEU A 533 15.74 -7.55 -51.34
CA LEU A 533 14.96 -6.38 -51.74
C LEU A 533 14.20 -6.64 -53.04
N THR A 534 13.02 -6.02 -53.19
CA THR A 534 12.28 -6.06 -54.46
C THR A 534 13.00 -5.27 -55.55
N PRO A 535 12.73 -5.50 -56.85
CA PRO A 535 13.34 -4.72 -57.94
C PRO A 535 13.16 -3.20 -57.79
N GLU A 536 12.01 -2.76 -57.29
CA GLU A 536 11.68 -1.34 -57.06
C GLU A 536 12.53 -0.76 -55.93
N GLU A 537 12.67 -1.47 -54.80
CA GLU A 537 13.54 -1.05 -53.69
C GLU A 537 15.02 -1.04 -54.08
N LYS A 538 15.45 -2.02 -54.90
CA LYS A 538 16.81 -2.05 -55.45
C LYS A 538 17.07 -0.84 -56.35
N LEU A 539 16.12 -0.50 -57.22
CA LEU A 539 16.22 0.67 -58.09
C LEU A 539 16.28 1.96 -57.28
N LEU A 540 15.40 2.13 -56.30
CA LEU A 540 15.40 3.30 -55.41
C LEU A 540 16.75 3.47 -54.70
N ARG A 541 17.31 2.40 -54.13
CA ARG A 541 18.63 2.47 -53.48
C ARG A 541 19.75 2.75 -54.46
N ALA A 542 19.68 2.22 -55.68
CA ALA A 542 20.65 2.54 -56.72
C ALA A 542 20.61 4.02 -57.13
N ILE A 543 19.42 4.63 -57.14
CA ILE A 543 19.23 6.06 -57.44
C ILE A 543 19.75 6.95 -56.30
N PHE A 544 19.42 6.61 -55.04
CA PHE A 544 19.78 7.44 -53.87
C PHE A 544 21.15 7.12 -53.26
N GLY A 545 21.81 6.05 -53.70
CA GLY A 545 23.13 5.64 -53.19
C GLY A 545 23.12 5.15 -51.74
N GLU A 546 21.95 4.83 -51.19
CA GLU A 546 21.81 4.35 -49.81
C GLU A 546 22.30 2.90 -49.69
N LYS A 547 23.32 2.68 -48.85
CA LYS A 547 23.79 1.33 -48.50
C LYS A 547 22.77 0.64 -47.59
N SER A 548 22.64 -0.67 -47.72
CA SER A 548 21.90 -1.47 -46.73
C SER A 548 22.56 -1.35 -45.36
N GLY A 549 21.84 -0.84 -44.37
CA GLY A 549 22.29 -0.94 -42.98
C GLY A 549 22.27 -2.40 -42.51
N ASP A 550 23.37 -2.86 -41.93
CA ASP A 550 23.52 -4.19 -41.32
C ASP A 550 22.79 -4.30 -39.97
N VAL A 551 22.25 -3.19 -39.49
CA VAL A 551 21.57 -3.05 -38.20
C VAL A 551 20.17 -2.47 -38.39
N ARG A 552 19.24 -2.90 -37.53
CA ARG A 552 17.88 -2.40 -37.44
C ARG A 552 17.70 -1.61 -36.15
N ASP A 553 16.98 -0.50 -36.23
CA ASP A 553 16.51 0.21 -35.04
C ASP A 553 15.49 -0.64 -34.27
N ALA A 554 15.83 -0.95 -33.01
CA ALA A 554 15.01 -1.63 -32.03
C ALA A 554 14.89 -0.80 -30.73
N SER A 555 15.08 0.51 -30.85
CA SER A 555 15.08 1.46 -29.74
C SER A 555 13.74 1.51 -29.03
N ARG A 556 13.79 1.86 -27.74
CA ARG A 556 12.59 2.07 -26.94
C ARG A 556 12.16 3.53 -27.04
N THR A 557 10.98 3.75 -27.61
CA THR A 557 10.35 5.07 -27.68
C THR A 557 9.29 5.26 -26.59
N ALA A 558 9.02 6.51 -26.25
CA ALA A 558 7.91 6.88 -25.38
C ALA A 558 6.57 6.59 -26.10
N PRO A 559 5.67 5.79 -25.52
CA PRO A 559 4.43 5.43 -26.19
C PRO A 559 3.44 6.61 -26.28
N PRO A 560 2.44 6.54 -27.18
CA PRO A 560 1.37 7.54 -27.27
C PRO A 560 0.69 7.82 -25.93
N GLY A 561 0.50 9.09 -25.60
CA GLY A 561 -0.14 9.54 -24.36
C GLY A 561 0.82 9.70 -23.16
N ILE A 562 2.09 9.35 -23.30
CA ILE A 562 3.10 9.56 -22.27
C ILE A 562 3.81 10.89 -22.52
N GLU A 563 3.56 11.85 -21.65
CA GLU A 563 4.25 13.13 -21.61
C GLU A 563 4.69 13.43 -20.18
N GLY A 564 5.98 13.64 -19.98
CA GLY A 564 6.51 13.75 -18.63
C GLY A 564 8.00 14.06 -18.57
N THR A 565 8.56 13.93 -17.38
CA THR A 565 9.98 14.15 -17.12
C THR A 565 10.63 12.86 -16.66
N VAL A 566 11.81 12.54 -17.19
CA VAL A 566 12.60 11.39 -16.73
C VAL A 566 13.10 11.67 -15.31
N VAL A 567 12.69 10.86 -14.34
CA VAL A 567 13.04 11.03 -12.92
C VAL A 567 14.23 10.19 -12.52
N ASP A 568 14.31 8.96 -13.04
CA ASP A 568 15.36 8.01 -12.67
C ASP A 568 15.67 7.09 -13.86
N VAL A 569 16.91 6.61 -13.89
CA VAL A 569 17.37 5.62 -14.87
C VAL A 569 18.25 4.62 -14.14
N LYS A 570 17.89 3.33 -14.23
CA LYS A 570 18.65 2.23 -13.64
C LYS A 570 19.23 1.35 -14.74
N ILE A 571 20.52 1.07 -14.63
CA ILE A 571 21.25 0.23 -15.57
C ILE A 571 21.74 -0.98 -14.79
N PHE A 572 21.38 -2.16 -15.28
CA PHE A 572 21.83 -3.44 -14.75
C PHE A 572 22.74 -4.09 -15.78
N CYS A 573 23.93 -4.48 -15.35
CA CYS A 573 24.92 -5.11 -16.22
C CYS A 573 25.26 -6.50 -15.69
N ARG A 574 25.32 -7.48 -16.59
CA ARG A 574 25.77 -8.84 -16.25
C ARG A 574 27.22 -8.82 -15.75
N LYS A 575 27.52 -9.64 -14.75
CA LYS A 575 28.89 -9.89 -14.25
C LYS A 575 29.84 -10.26 -15.40
N GLY A 576 30.96 -9.54 -15.52
CA GLY A 576 32.02 -9.79 -16.50
C GLY A 576 31.93 -8.96 -17.78
N VAL A 577 30.85 -8.19 -17.98
CA VAL A 577 30.73 -7.22 -19.08
C VAL A 577 31.35 -5.89 -18.64
N GLU A 578 32.06 -5.19 -19.54
CA GLU A 578 32.57 -3.85 -19.26
C GLU A 578 31.43 -2.86 -19.00
N LYS A 579 31.62 -2.01 -17.98
CA LYS A 579 30.62 -1.02 -17.58
C LYS A 579 30.81 0.26 -18.38
N ASP A 580 29.73 0.79 -18.92
CA ASP A 580 29.75 2.08 -19.62
C ASP A 580 30.11 3.24 -18.67
N SER A 581 30.55 4.36 -19.24
CA SER A 581 30.84 5.61 -18.53
C SER A 581 29.67 6.05 -17.62
N ARG A 582 28.43 5.91 -18.11
CA ARG A 582 27.21 6.24 -17.35
C ARG A 582 27.02 5.35 -16.13
N THR A 583 27.26 4.04 -16.27
CA THR A 583 27.13 3.08 -15.16
C THR A 583 28.15 3.36 -14.06
N LEU A 584 29.40 3.68 -14.44
CA LEU A 584 30.46 4.05 -13.52
C LEU A 584 30.14 5.36 -12.76
N ALA A 585 29.57 6.36 -13.43
CA ALA A 585 29.18 7.62 -12.80
C ALA A 585 28.09 7.42 -11.74
N ILE A 586 27.05 6.63 -12.04
CA ILE A 586 25.95 6.32 -11.10
C ILE A 586 26.50 5.56 -9.87
N GLU A 587 27.39 4.60 -10.09
CA GLU A 587 28.02 3.82 -9.01
C GLU A 587 28.87 4.72 -8.10
N GLN A 588 29.66 5.64 -8.67
CA GLN A 588 30.48 6.60 -7.92
C GLN A 588 29.61 7.57 -7.08
N GLU A 589 28.52 8.09 -7.62
CA GLU A 589 27.61 8.98 -6.89
C GLU A 589 27.01 8.27 -5.66
N GLN A 590 26.61 7.02 -5.81
CA GLN A 590 26.06 6.22 -4.72
C GLN A 590 27.12 5.91 -3.65
N ILE A 591 28.36 5.59 -4.04
CA ILE A 591 29.47 5.40 -3.10
C ILE A 591 29.76 6.67 -2.32
N ALA A 592 29.88 7.82 -2.99
CA ALA A 592 30.11 9.11 -2.34
C ALA A 592 29.01 9.45 -1.31
N ARG A 593 27.76 9.09 -1.60
CA ARG A 593 26.64 9.25 -0.67
C ARG A 593 26.77 8.34 0.57
N MET A 594 27.18 7.09 0.39
CA MET A 594 27.43 6.17 1.51
C MET A 594 28.57 6.65 2.41
N GLU A 595 29.64 7.19 1.81
CA GLU A 595 30.77 7.78 2.54
C GLU A 595 30.36 9.03 3.33
N LYS A 596 29.53 9.90 2.75
CA LYS A 596 28.98 11.06 3.46
C LYS A 596 28.14 10.66 4.67
N ASN A 597 27.28 9.64 4.54
CA ASN A 597 26.49 9.11 5.66
C ASN A 597 27.41 8.58 6.78
N LEU A 598 28.44 7.80 6.43
CA LEU A 598 29.41 7.28 7.40
C LEU A 598 30.16 8.42 8.12
N ALA A 599 30.55 9.47 7.39
CA ALA A 599 31.22 10.62 7.97
C ALA A 599 30.34 11.37 8.99
N ASP A 600 29.06 11.56 8.69
CA ASP A 600 28.10 12.19 9.61
C ASP A 600 27.86 11.33 10.86
N GLU A 601 27.72 10.00 10.72
CA GLU A 601 27.59 9.09 11.88
C GLU A 601 28.82 9.14 12.79
N ILE A 602 30.02 9.13 12.21
CA ILE A 602 31.27 9.23 12.96
C ILE A 602 31.37 10.58 13.66
N ARG A 603 30.99 11.68 12.99
CA ARG A 603 30.99 13.05 13.57
C ARG A 603 30.10 13.10 14.82
N ILE A 604 28.85 12.63 14.72
CA ILE A 604 27.89 12.72 15.82
C ILE A 604 28.33 11.83 16.99
N LEU A 605 28.81 10.62 16.69
CA LEU A 605 29.28 9.69 17.72
C LEU A 605 30.48 10.28 18.49
N LYS A 606 31.36 10.99 17.79
CA LYS A 606 32.49 11.72 18.39
C LYS A 606 32.05 12.92 19.22
N GLU A 607 31.17 13.78 18.71
CA GLU A 607 30.62 14.93 19.46
C GLU A 607 29.94 14.49 20.74
N GLU A 608 29.18 13.39 20.70
CA GLU A 608 28.47 12.88 21.85
C GLU A 608 29.40 12.24 22.88
N SER A 609 30.40 11.49 22.42
CA SER A 609 31.47 10.98 23.29
C SER A 609 32.19 12.15 23.97
N ARG A 610 32.54 13.20 23.21
CA ARG A 610 33.15 14.43 23.72
C ARG A 610 32.27 15.10 24.79
N ASN A 611 30.97 15.29 24.55
CA ASN A 611 30.06 15.91 25.52
C ASN A 611 29.98 15.15 26.85
N LYS A 612 30.02 13.81 26.83
CA LYS A 612 30.06 13.02 28.07
C LYS A 612 31.40 13.10 28.77
N LEU A 613 32.49 13.04 28.02
CA LEU A 613 33.83 13.19 28.57
C LEU A 613 33.96 14.56 29.23
N MET A 614 33.42 15.62 28.62
CA MET A 614 33.37 16.96 29.22
C MET A 614 32.58 16.98 30.54
N ASN A 615 31.37 16.41 30.57
CA ASN A 615 30.56 16.34 31.80
C ASN A 615 31.20 15.50 32.92
N LEU A 616 32.01 14.48 32.59
CA LEU A 616 32.70 13.63 33.57
C LEU A 616 33.96 14.27 34.14
N VAL A 617 34.59 15.18 33.39
CA VAL A 617 35.90 15.77 33.70
C VAL A 617 35.78 17.21 34.21
N GLU A 618 34.58 17.81 34.11
CA GLU A 618 34.29 19.16 34.60
C GLU A 618 34.58 19.30 36.09
N GLY A 619 35.54 20.17 36.44
CA GLY A 619 35.94 20.46 37.83
C GLY A 619 37.11 19.65 38.38
N GLU A 620 37.65 18.68 37.64
CA GLU A 620 38.81 17.88 38.03
C GLU A 620 40.15 18.57 37.69
N SER A 621 41.24 18.13 38.34
CA SER A 621 42.58 18.72 38.19
C SER A 621 43.50 17.84 37.33
N LEU A 622 44.31 18.45 36.45
CA LEU A 622 45.27 17.72 35.61
C LEU A 622 46.42 17.10 36.44
N SER A 623 46.68 15.80 36.27
CA SER A 623 47.79 15.10 36.94
C SER A 623 49.13 15.28 36.22
N ALA A 624 49.10 15.55 34.91
CA ALA A 624 50.28 15.78 34.08
C ALA A 624 50.05 16.96 33.11
N PRO A 625 51.11 17.70 32.71
CA PRO A 625 50.96 18.80 31.75
C PRO A 625 50.52 18.29 30.37
N LEU A 626 49.46 18.89 29.83
CA LEU A 626 48.89 18.48 28.55
C LEU A 626 49.66 19.14 27.40
N LYS A 627 50.32 18.35 26.56
CA LYS A 627 51.06 18.82 25.37
C LYS A 627 50.30 18.49 24.10
N SER A 628 50.12 19.47 23.21
CA SER A 628 49.47 19.20 21.92
C SER A 628 50.29 18.23 21.09
N LYS A 629 49.65 17.22 20.51
CA LYS A 629 50.30 16.28 19.59
C LYS A 629 50.81 16.96 18.31
N ARG A 630 50.16 18.06 17.89
CA ARG A 630 50.43 18.72 16.60
C ARG A 630 51.52 19.79 16.67
N THR A 631 51.55 20.55 17.76
CA THR A 631 52.51 21.66 17.96
C THR A 631 53.56 21.39 19.04
N ARG A 632 53.45 20.29 19.81
CA ARG A 632 54.30 19.96 20.99
C ARG A 632 54.35 21.04 22.08
N GLN A 633 53.58 22.12 21.97
CA GLN A 633 53.45 23.16 22.98
C GLN A 633 52.59 22.67 24.14
N GLU A 634 52.94 23.11 25.36
CA GLU A 634 52.12 22.93 26.55
C GLU A 634 50.87 23.79 26.44
N ILE A 635 49.71 23.14 26.45
CA ILE A 635 48.40 23.80 26.42
C ILE A 635 47.96 24.13 27.85
N LEU A 636 48.23 23.23 28.81
CA LEU A 636 47.84 23.36 30.22
C LEU A 636 48.95 22.84 31.14
N ALA A 637 49.25 23.59 32.20
CA ALA A 637 50.18 23.20 33.26
C ALA A 637 49.54 22.20 34.24
N SER A 638 50.36 21.39 34.92
CA SER A 638 49.86 20.42 35.93
C SER A 638 49.13 21.14 37.07
N GLY A 639 48.06 20.54 37.58
CA GLY A 639 47.23 21.10 38.65
C GLY A 639 46.22 22.17 38.23
N SER A 640 46.15 22.54 36.94
CA SER A 640 45.11 23.45 36.43
C SER A 640 43.73 22.77 36.41
N LYS A 641 42.68 23.54 36.74
CA LYS A 641 41.29 23.07 36.76
C LYS A 641 40.72 23.01 35.35
N LEU A 642 40.12 21.88 35.01
CA LEU A 642 39.46 21.68 33.72
C LEU A 642 38.12 22.42 33.72
N THR A 643 38.09 23.55 33.02
CA THR A 643 36.91 24.42 32.87
C THR A 643 36.27 24.19 31.51
N TRP A 644 34.93 24.37 31.38
CA TRP A 644 34.18 24.12 30.15
C TRP A 644 34.79 24.78 28.90
N SER A 645 35.25 26.03 29.01
CA SER A 645 35.90 26.78 27.92
C SER A 645 37.19 26.12 27.41
N VAL A 646 38.03 25.63 28.32
CA VAL A 646 39.31 24.98 28.00
C VAL A 646 39.09 23.61 27.35
N LEU A 647 38.11 22.85 27.84
CA LEU A 647 37.75 21.55 27.28
C LEU A 647 37.14 21.66 25.87
N GLN A 648 36.54 22.80 25.53
CA GLN A 648 35.94 23.04 24.23
C GLN A 648 36.98 23.33 23.13
N GLU A 649 38.12 23.93 23.47
CA GLU A 649 39.18 24.29 22.51
C GLU A 649 40.14 23.11 22.18
N LEU A 650 40.13 22.04 22.98
CA LEU A 650 41.06 20.92 22.80
C LEU A 650 40.74 20.03 21.58
N PRO A 651 41.72 19.65 20.74
CA PRO A 651 41.54 18.64 19.71
C PRO A 651 41.19 17.26 20.28
N GLU A 652 40.40 16.45 19.57
CA GLU A 652 40.02 15.09 20.02
C GLU A 652 41.21 14.19 20.36
N GLU A 653 42.28 14.27 19.57
CA GLU A 653 43.50 13.48 19.77
C GLU A 653 44.21 13.80 21.08
N ASP A 654 44.09 15.05 21.54
CA ASP A 654 44.68 15.54 22.78
C ASP A 654 43.74 15.25 23.96
N LEU A 655 42.42 15.19 23.74
CA LEU A 655 41.42 14.81 24.74
C LEU A 655 41.59 13.36 25.22
N ILE A 656 41.99 12.44 24.33
CA ILE A 656 42.27 11.03 24.63
C ILE A 656 43.47 10.88 25.59
N ARG A 657 44.36 11.87 25.63
CA ARG A 657 45.61 11.88 26.41
C ARG A 657 45.50 12.62 27.74
N VAL A 658 44.31 13.15 28.07
CA VAL A 658 44.09 13.86 29.33
C VAL A 658 44.19 12.87 30.48
N GLU A 659 45.19 13.08 31.35
CA GLU A 659 45.29 12.40 32.63
C GLU A 659 44.92 13.38 33.74
N PHE A 660 43.90 13.01 34.52
CA PHE A 660 43.36 13.83 35.61
C PHE A 660 43.35 13.05 36.92
N GLU A 661 43.48 13.78 38.01
CA GLU A 661 43.45 13.25 39.37
C GLU A 661 42.05 13.49 39.96
N SER A 662 41.29 12.41 40.14
CA SER A 662 39.93 12.45 40.71
C SER A 662 39.88 11.72 42.05
N LYS A 663 39.05 12.22 42.97
CA LYS A 663 38.82 11.61 44.30
C LYS A 663 38.11 10.25 44.24
N LYS A 664 37.55 9.84 43.09
CA LYS A 664 36.87 8.56 42.90
C LYS A 664 37.51 7.77 41.74
N PRO A 665 38.03 6.54 41.97
CA PRO A 665 38.66 5.73 40.92
C PRO A 665 37.69 5.31 39.79
N GLU A 666 36.38 5.25 40.08
CA GLU A 666 35.32 4.90 39.13
C GLU A 666 35.28 5.84 37.90
N VAL A 667 35.52 7.14 38.10
CA VAL A 667 35.44 8.16 37.03
C VAL A 667 36.54 7.96 35.98
N ARG A 668 37.74 7.54 36.42
CA ARG A 668 38.89 7.27 35.52
C ARG A 668 38.67 6.00 34.71
N GLU A 669 38.04 4.99 35.31
CA GLU A 669 37.72 3.74 34.64
C GLU A 669 36.60 3.95 33.61
N ASP A 670 35.57 4.73 33.95
CA ASP A 670 34.48 5.09 33.04
C ASP A 670 34.97 5.95 31.86
N PHE A 671 35.91 6.88 32.09
CA PHE A 671 36.55 7.66 31.03
C PHE A 671 37.24 6.78 29.97
N ARG A 672 38.06 5.80 30.41
CA ARG A 672 38.71 4.84 29.50
C ARG A 672 37.70 3.94 28.79
N LYS A 673 36.69 3.43 29.50
CA LYS A 673 35.64 2.58 28.93
C LYS A 673 34.86 3.29 27.82
N ILE A 674 34.54 4.57 27.98
CA ILE A 674 33.81 5.36 26.98
C ILE A 674 34.64 5.53 25.71
N LEU A 675 35.93 5.85 25.83
CA LEU A 675 36.85 5.99 24.70
C LEU A 675 37.02 4.67 23.92
N GLU A 676 37.28 3.56 24.62
CA GLU A 676 37.46 2.25 24.00
C GLU A 676 36.17 1.78 23.30
N ARG A 677 35.01 2.01 23.91
CA ARG A 677 33.70 1.68 23.31
C ARG A 677 33.41 2.54 22.06
N THR A 678 33.82 3.80 22.07
CA THR A 678 33.66 4.73 20.93
C THR A 678 34.49 4.25 19.74
N GLU A 679 35.78 3.95 19.95
CA GLU A 679 36.67 3.50 18.87
C GLU A 679 36.24 2.15 18.29
N LYS A 680 35.86 1.18 19.15
CA LYS A 680 35.31 -0.11 18.71
C LYS A 680 34.06 0.08 17.83
N LYS A 681 33.13 0.98 18.20
CA LYS A 681 31.94 1.28 17.38
C LYS A 681 32.33 1.87 16.03
N ILE A 682 33.28 2.80 15.98
CA ILE A 682 33.76 3.40 14.72
C ILE A 682 34.36 2.34 13.79
N GLN A 683 35.17 1.41 14.32
CA GLN A 683 35.75 0.32 13.54
C GLN A 683 34.67 -0.61 12.94
N VAL A 684 33.66 -0.97 13.74
CA VAL A 684 32.53 -1.80 13.28
C VAL A 684 31.74 -1.09 12.17
N LEU A 685 31.45 0.21 12.33
CA LEU A 685 30.76 1.00 11.32
C LEU A 685 31.54 1.06 10.00
N LYS A 686 32.86 1.29 10.05
CA LYS A 686 33.73 1.28 8.86
C LYS A 686 33.71 -0.07 8.16
N LYS A 687 33.78 -1.18 8.91
CA LYS A 687 33.76 -2.54 8.35
C LYS A 687 32.43 -2.84 7.65
N LEU A 688 31.29 -2.58 8.31
CA LEU A 688 29.95 -2.78 7.74
C LEU A 688 29.74 -1.95 6.47
N HIS A 689 30.22 -0.70 6.45
CA HIS A 689 30.16 0.14 5.25
C HIS A 689 31.01 -0.40 4.11
N ALA A 690 32.23 -0.88 4.40
CA ALA A 690 33.11 -1.48 3.38
C ALA A 690 32.48 -2.74 2.75
N GLU A 691 31.85 -3.60 3.56
CA GLU A 691 31.12 -4.77 3.08
C GLU A 691 29.94 -4.40 2.18
N ARG A 692 29.18 -3.36 2.52
CA ARG A 692 28.09 -2.84 1.67
C ARG A 692 28.59 -2.32 0.33
N ILE A 693 29.69 -1.56 0.32
CA ILE A 693 30.31 -1.07 -0.92
C ILE A 693 30.81 -2.25 -1.77
N ALA A 694 31.41 -3.27 -1.16
CA ALA A 694 31.89 -4.46 -1.87
C ALA A 694 30.74 -5.26 -2.51
N LEU A 695 29.61 -5.41 -1.81
CA LEU A 695 28.42 -6.07 -2.34
C LEU A 695 27.85 -5.30 -3.54
N MET A 696 27.83 -3.96 -3.48
CA MET A 696 27.33 -3.12 -4.56
C MET A 696 28.22 -3.16 -5.82
N LYS A 697 29.54 -3.27 -5.64
CA LYS A 697 30.48 -3.44 -6.77
C LYS A 697 30.29 -4.78 -7.50
N LYS A 698 29.70 -5.78 -6.83
CA LYS A 698 29.38 -7.08 -7.41
C LYS A 698 28.23 -6.88 -8.40
N GLY A 699 28.48 -7.15 -9.68
CA GLY A 699 27.48 -6.97 -10.75
C GLY A 699 26.22 -7.84 -10.56
N ASP A 700 25.20 -7.56 -11.36
CA ASP A 700 23.87 -8.16 -11.23
C ASP A 700 23.75 -9.53 -11.91
N GLU A 701 22.78 -10.32 -11.46
CA GLU A 701 22.40 -11.59 -12.09
C GLU A 701 21.19 -11.38 -13.01
N LEU A 702 21.46 -11.32 -14.31
CA LEU A 702 20.46 -11.16 -15.36
C LEU A 702 20.09 -12.49 -16.02
N ALA A 703 18.86 -12.55 -16.56
CA ALA A 703 18.33 -13.71 -17.26
C ALA A 703 19.28 -14.22 -18.39
N PRO A 704 19.34 -15.53 -18.65
CA PRO A 704 20.22 -16.10 -19.68
C PRO A 704 20.10 -15.37 -21.03
N GLY A 705 21.24 -15.04 -21.64
CA GLY A 705 21.29 -14.26 -22.89
C GLY A 705 21.11 -12.75 -22.77
N VAL A 706 20.64 -12.20 -21.63
CA VAL A 706 20.59 -10.75 -21.40
C VAL A 706 21.96 -10.23 -20.96
N ILE A 707 22.52 -9.29 -21.72
CA ILE A 707 23.82 -8.66 -21.46
C ILE A 707 23.63 -7.47 -20.51
N LYS A 708 22.66 -6.61 -20.86
CA LYS A 708 22.38 -5.33 -20.19
C LYS A 708 20.88 -5.09 -20.17
N MET A 709 20.39 -4.49 -19.08
CA MET A 709 19.00 -4.08 -18.93
C MET A 709 18.96 -2.64 -18.45
N VAL A 710 18.21 -1.79 -19.16
CA VAL A 710 18.02 -0.38 -18.83
C VAL A 710 16.55 -0.17 -18.47
N LYS A 711 16.30 0.47 -17.32
CA LYS A 711 14.98 0.86 -16.85
C LYS A 711 14.90 2.37 -16.74
N VAL A 712 13.99 2.98 -17.48
CA VAL A 712 13.75 4.43 -17.49
C VAL A 712 12.43 4.70 -16.77
N TYR A 713 12.45 5.62 -15.80
CA TYR A 713 11.27 6.03 -15.05
C TYR A 713 10.83 7.42 -15.50
N VAL A 714 9.63 7.52 -16.07
CA VAL A 714 9.05 8.78 -16.53
C VAL A 714 7.94 9.18 -15.57
N ALA A 715 8.06 10.35 -14.95
CA ALA A 715 7.01 10.92 -14.12
C ALA A 715 6.14 11.87 -14.92
N MET A 716 4.84 11.64 -14.86
CA MET A 716 3.81 12.43 -15.50
C MET A 716 2.96 13.11 -14.43
N LYS A 717 2.64 14.38 -14.65
CA LYS A 717 1.65 15.09 -13.83
C LYS A 717 0.30 14.96 -14.49
N ARG A 718 -0.62 14.24 -13.85
CA ARG A 718 -1.98 14.06 -14.36
C ARG A 718 -2.92 15.01 -13.63
N LYS A 719 -3.31 16.07 -14.34
CA LYS A 719 -4.34 17.00 -13.89
C LYS A 719 -5.70 16.31 -13.96
N LEU A 720 -6.72 17.00 -13.46
CA LEU A 720 -8.08 16.51 -13.48
C LEU A 720 -8.73 16.92 -14.80
N SER A 721 -9.38 15.97 -15.48
CA SER A 721 -9.97 16.18 -16.81
C SER A 721 -11.43 15.69 -16.87
N VAL A 722 -12.15 16.10 -17.92
CA VAL A 722 -13.51 15.61 -18.17
C VAL A 722 -13.46 14.10 -18.46
N GLY A 723 -14.29 13.33 -17.76
CA GLY A 723 -14.28 11.87 -17.81
C GLY A 723 -13.53 11.19 -16.65
N ASP A 724 -12.73 11.94 -15.87
CA ASP A 724 -12.14 11.41 -14.65
C ASP A 724 -13.22 11.07 -13.60
N LYS A 725 -12.92 10.09 -12.76
CA LYS A 725 -13.83 9.62 -11.72
C LYS A 725 -13.43 10.15 -10.34
N MET A 726 -14.38 10.77 -9.66
CA MET A 726 -14.26 11.20 -8.27
C MET A 726 -15.25 10.44 -7.38
N ALA A 727 -14.96 10.36 -6.09
CA ALA A 727 -15.88 9.81 -5.12
C ALA A 727 -15.70 10.43 -3.72
N GLY A 728 -16.78 10.46 -2.94
CA GLY A 728 -16.72 10.67 -1.50
C GLY A 728 -16.60 9.36 -0.73
N ARG A 729 -16.54 9.46 0.60
CA ARG A 729 -16.44 8.29 1.50
C ARG A 729 -17.75 7.52 1.65
N HIS A 730 -18.88 8.14 1.32
CA HIS A 730 -20.25 7.64 1.49
C HIS A 730 -20.80 6.88 0.27
N GLY A 731 -19.91 6.32 -0.57
CA GLY A 731 -20.30 5.57 -1.77
C GLY A 731 -20.92 6.43 -2.89
N ASN A 732 -20.83 7.76 -2.79
CA ASN A 732 -21.19 8.71 -3.84
C ASN A 732 -20.04 8.79 -4.86
N LYS A 733 -20.24 8.14 -6.01
CA LYS A 733 -19.31 8.18 -7.15
C LYS A 733 -19.85 9.15 -8.20
N GLY A 734 -18.95 9.78 -8.92
CA GLY A 734 -19.34 10.55 -10.09
C GLY A 734 -18.22 10.76 -11.09
N VAL A 735 -18.63 11.07 -12.32
CA VAL A 735 -17.72 11.36 -13.43
C VAL A 735 -17.78 12.85 -13.70
N ILE A 736 -16.62 13.48 -13.88
CA ILE A 736 -16.57 14.91 -14.22
C ILE A 736 -17.14 15.09 -15.62
N SER A 737 -18.24 15.83 -15.73
CA SER A 737 -18.90 16.12 -17.01
C SER A 737 -18.41 17.41 -17.63
N ARG A 738 -18.18 18.44 -16.81
CA ARG A 738 -17.76 19.77 -17.26
C ARG A 738 -16.96 20.49 -16.19
N ILE A 739 -16.00 21.28 -16.67
CA ILE A 739 -15.21 22.22 -15.90
C ILE A 739 -15.72 23.62 -16.25
N LEU A 740 -16.29 24.34 -15.29
CA LEU A 740 -16.78 25.70 -15.47
C LEU A 740 -15.78 26.73 -14.99
N ALA A 741 -15.83 27.92 -15.61
CA ALA A 741 -15.08 29.07 -15.14
C ALA A 741 -15.58 29.49 -13.75
N GLU A 742 -14.74 30.18 -12.98
CA GLU A 742 -15.04 30.52 -11.58
C GLU A 742 -16.20 31.51 -11.47
N GLU A 743 -16.28 32.43 -12.43
CA GLU A 743 -17.34 33.42 -12.59
C GLU A 743 -18.71 32.80 -12.91
N ASP A 744 -18.74 31.62 -13.55
CA ASP A 744 -19.98 30.94 -13.91
C ASP A 744 -20.53 30.09 -12.76
N MET A 745 -19.70 29.80 -11.76
CA MET A 745 -20.10 28.94 -10.64
C MET A 745 -21.09 29.66 -9.71
N PRO A 746 -22.04 28.93 -9.10
CA PRO A 746 -22.81 29.49 -8.01
C PRO A 746 -21.90 29.98 -6.89
N TYR A 747 -22.21 31.13 -6.30
CA TYR A 747 -21.40 31.73 -5.25
C TYR A 747 -22.22 32.07 -4.00
N LEU A 748 -21.53 32.07 -2.87
CA LEU A 748 -22.04 32.40 -1.56
C LEU A 748 -22.28 33.92 -1.40
N PRO A 749 -23.06 34.38 -0.41
CA PRO A 749 -23.31 35.82 -0.20
C PRO A 749 -22.07 36.67 0.07
N ASP A 750 -20.96 36.04 0.47
CA ASP A 750 -19.64 36.67 0.68
C ASP A 750 -18.84 36.81 -0.63
N GLY A 751 -19.35 36.31 -1.76
CA GLY A 751 -18.68 36.29 -3.05
C GLY A 751 -17.84 35.04 -3.32
N THR A 752 -17.76 34.11 -2.38
CA THR A 752 -16.95 32.89 -2.55
C THR A 752 -17.65 31.91 -3.52
N PRO A 753 -17.04 31.55 -4.66
CA PRO A 753 -17.61 30.57 -5.58
C PRO A 753 -17.54 29.16 -4.98
N VAL A 754 -18.57 28.35 -5.27
CA VAL A 754 -18.59 26.92 -4.95
C VAL A 754 -17.58 26.19 -5.82
N ASP A 755 -16.91 25.19 -5.27
CA ASP A 755 -15.89 24.43 -6.00
C ASP A 755 -16.49 23.28 -6.81
N ILE A 756 -17.50 22.58 -6.25
CA ILE A 756 -18.16 21.44 -6.90
C ILE A 756 -19.68 21.50 -6.68
N VAL A 757 -20.46 21.20 -7.73
CA VAL A 757 -21.92 21.09 -7.62
C VAL A 757 -22.34 19.64 -7.79
N LEU A 758 -23.05 19.12 -6.78
CA LEU A 758 -23.54 17.74 -6.72
C LEU A 758 -25.06 17.70 -6.89
N ASN A 759 -25.56 16.60 -7.47
CA ASN A 759 -26.98 16.40 -7.66
C ASN A 759 -27.66 15.98 -6.34
N PRO A 760 -28.66 16.74 -5.83
CA PRO A 760 -29.37 16.39 -4.61
C PRO A 760 -30.19 15.11 -4.74
N LEU A 761 -30.65 14.75 -5.95
CA LEU A 761 -31.51 13.59 -6.19
C LEU A 761 -30.81 12.25 -5.92
N GLY A 762 -29.47 12.24 -5.97
CA GLY A 762 -28.67 11.05 -5.69
C GLY A 762 -28.67 10.63 -4.22
N VAL A 763 -29.00 11.54 -3.29
CA VAL A 763 -28.95 11.26 -1.84
C VAL A 763 -30.14 10.41 -1.37
N PRO A 764 -31.42 10.79 -1.63
CA PRO A 764 -32.55 10.01 -1.15
C PRO A 764 -32.65 8.63 -1.79
N SER A 765 -32.38 8.53 -3.10
CA SER A 765 -32.46 7.25 -3.82
C SER A 765 -31.42 6.23 -3.35
N ARG A 766 -30.32 6.67 -2.73
CA ARG A 766 -29.21 5.82 -2.29
C ARG A 766 -29.11 5.68 -0.78
N MET A 767 -29.91 6.46 -0.05
CA MET A 767 -29.96 6.44 1.41
C MET A 767 -28.57 6.59 2.06
N ASN A 768 -27.73 7.47 1.51
CA ASN A 768 -26.43 7.84 2.08
C ASN A 768 -26.46 9.26 2.64
N VAL A 769 -27.21 9.42 3.73
CA VAL A 769 -27.46 10.71 4.38
C VAL A 769 -26.20 11.21 5.11
N GLY A 770 -25.27 10.30 5.45
CA GLY A 770 -24.01 10.64 6.11
C GLY A 770 -23.23 11.74 5.38
N GLN A 771 -23.27 11.77 4.04
CA GLN A 771 -22.58 12.81 3.25
C GLN A 771 -23.11 14.23 3.51
N VAL A 772 -24.40 14.37 3.86
CA VAL A 772 -25.02 15.67 4.15
C VAL A 772 -24.62 16.12 5.55
N LEU A 773 -24.57 15.19 6.51
CA LEU A 773 -24.09 15.45 7.87
C LEU A 773 -22.59 15.84 7.86
N GLU A 774 -21.78 15.13 7.07
CA GLU A 774 -20.38 15.48 6.81
C GLU A 774 -20.27 16.91 6.25
N THR A 775 -21.10 17.25 5.26
CA THR A 775 -21.11 18.59 4.63
C THR A 775 -21.39 19.70 5.64
N HIS A 776 -22.38 19.51 6.51
CA HIS A 776 -22.75 20.50 7.53
C HIS A 776 -21.64 20.66 8.58
N LEU A 777 -21.15 19.55 9.15
CA LEU A 777 -20.12 19.60 10.17
C LEU A 777 -18.79 20.11 9.61
N GLY A 778 -18.45 19.74 8.37
CA GLY A 778 -17.29 20.25 7.65
C GLY A 778 -17.34 21.76 7.42
N TRP A 779 -18.54 22.32 7.21
CA TRP A 779 -18.68 23.78 7.12
C TRP A 779 -18.39 24.48 8.44
N ALA A 780 -18.92 23.98 9.55
CA ALA A 780 -18.58 24.47 10.88
C ALA A 780 -17.08 24.34 11.17
N ALA A 781 -16.48 23.19 10.83
CA ALA A 781 -15.06 22.90 11.01
C ALA A 781 -14.16 23.92 10.31
N LYS A 782 -14.49 24.28 9.06
CA LYS A 782 -13.72 25.25 8.29
C LYS A 782 -13.73 26.64 8.90
N VAL A 783 -14.90 27.10 9.37
CA VAL A 783 -15.06 28.44 9.96
C VAL A 783 -14.40 28.52 11.34
N LEU A 784 -14.52 27.46 12.14
CA LEU A 784 -13.92 27.36 13.48
C LEU A 784 -12.43 26.99 13.45
N ASN A 785 -11.90 26.61 12.28
CA ASN A 785 -10.52 26.16 12.07
C ASN A 785 -10.13 25.00 13.01
N CYS A 786 -11.01 23.98 13.07
CA CYS A 786 -10.81 22.78 13.87
C CYS A 786 -11.05 21.50 13.04
N HIS A 787 -10.58 20.37 13.54
CA HIS A 787 -10.89 19.04 12.99
C HIS A 787 -11.77 18.28 13.98
N TYR A 788 -12.85 17.69 13.48
CA TYR A 788 -13.75 16.84 14.26
C TYR A 788 -13.43 15.37 14.06
N ALA A 789 -13.59 14.60 15.12
CA ALA A 789 -13.65 13.14 15.04
C ALA A 789 -15.10 12.71 15.31
N ALA A 790 -15.72 12.07 14.33
CA ALA A 790 -17.02 11.39 14.44
C ALA A 790 -16.78 9.87 14.32
N PRO A 791 -16.48 9.19 15.43
CA PRO A 791 -16.33 7.73 15.46
C PRO A 791 -17.54 7.00 14.86
N VAL A 792 -17.31 5.83 14.28
CA VAL A 792 -18.38 4.97 13.75
C VAL A 792 -19.34 4.54 14.86
N PHE A 793 -20.65 4.69 14.66
CA PHE A 793 -21.71 4.35 15.62
C PHE A 793 -21.65 5.11 16.96
N ASP A 794 -20.77 6.11 17.07
CA ASP A 794 -20.58 6.99 18.22
C ASP A 794 -20.21 8.40 17.70
N GLY A 795 -20.90 8.80 16.62
CA GLY A 795 -20.72 10.07 15.92
C GLY A 795 -21.52 11.20 16.55
N ALA A 796 -21.28 12.43 16.07
CA ALA A 796 -22.02 13.60 16.52
C ALA A 796 -23.51 13.49 16.17
N SER A 797 -24.36 13.80 17.15
CA SER A 797 -25.80 13.89 16.95
C SER A 797 -26.19 15.11 16.11
N GLU A 798 -27.39 15.11 15.53
CA GLU A 798 -27.88 16.24 14.73
C GLU A 798 -27.93 17.55 15.54
N ASP A 799 -28.28 17.46 16.83
CA ASP A 799 -28.38 18.62 17.70
C ASP A 799 -26.99 19.20 18.01
N GLU A 800 -25.97 18.37 18.23
CA GLU A 800 -24.58 18.82 18.38
C GLU A 800 -24.06 19.50 17.11
N ILE A 801 -24.37 18.95 15.92
CA ILE A 801 -23.99 19.58 14.64
C ILE A 801 -24.66 20.96 14.52
N LYS A 802 -25.93 21.10 14.89
CA LYS A 802 -26.65 22.38 14.91
C LYS A 802 -26.03 23.37 15.89
N GLU A 803 -25.58 22.91 17.05
CA GLU A 803 -24.88 23.75 18.02
C GLU A 803 -23.54 24.24 17.48
N GLU A 804 -22.76 23.38 16.81
CA GLU A 804 -21.50 23.78 16.17
C GLU A 804 -21.70 24.77 15.02
N LEU A 805 -22.74 24.57 14.19
CA LEU A 805 -23.13 25.54 13.17
C LEU A 805 -23.48 26.90 13.79
N LYS A 806 -24.19 26.89 14.92
CA LYS A 806 -24.54 28.11 15.66
C LYS A 806 -23.30 28.80 16.23
N LYS A 807 -22.34 28.05 16.79
CA LYS A 807 -21.04 28.59 17.25
C LYS A 807 -20.24 29.21 16.12
N ALA A 808 -20.32 28.64 14.92
CA ALA A 808 -19.69 29.14 13.71
C ALA A 808 -20.41 30.35 13.07
N ASN A 809 -21.50 30.86 13.65
CA ASN A 809 -22.38 31.89 13.06
C ASN A 809 -22.94 31.49 11.67
N LEU A 810 -23.14 30.20 11.43
CA LEU A 810 -23.73 29.66 10.21
C LEU A 810 -25.23 29.36 10.39
N PRO A 811 -26.01 29.25 9.29
CA PRO A 811 -27.40 28.84 9.37
C PRO A 811 -27.55 27.44 9.98
N ILE A 812 -28.38 27.32 11.01
CA ILE A 812 -28.65 26.05 11.72
C ILE A 812 -29.15 24.94 10.77
N SER A 813 -29.84 25.32 9.69
CA SER A 813 -30.34 24.38 8.69
C SER A 813 -29.26 23.84 7.73
N GLY A 814 -28.02 24.34 7.80
CA GLY A 814 -26.96 24.02 6.83
C GLY A 814 -27.23 24.52 5.40
N LYS A 815 -28.23 25.40 5.25
CA LYS A 815 -28.68 25.94 3.96
C LYS A 815 -28.51 27.44 3.90
N THR A 816 -28.01 27.93 2.78
CA THR A 816 -27.83 29.36 2.52
C THR A 816 -28.38 29.77 1.16
N VAL A 817 -28.53 31.07 0.95
CA VAL A 817 -28.87 31.61 -0.37
C VAL A 817 -27.60 31.59 -1.22
N LEU A 818 -27.69 31.02 -2.42
CA LEU A 818 -26.65 31.10 -3.43
C LEU A 818 -27.09 32.06 -4.53
N TYR A 819 -26.12 32.60 -5.25
CA TYR A 819 -26.32 33.45 -6.42
C TYR A 819 -25.80 32.73 -7.66
N ASP A 820 -26.52 32.85 -8.77
CA ASP A 820 -26.09 32.33 -10.06
C ASP A 820 -24.92 33.16 -10.58
N GLY A 821 -23.76 32.55 -10.82
CA GLY A 821 -22.58 33.22 -11.37
C GLY A 821 -22.84 33.88 -12.73
N ILE A 822 -23.72 33.30 -13.55
CA ILE A 822 -23.95 33.76 -14.92
C ILE A 822 -24.92 34.95 -14.96
N THR A 823 -25.97 34.93 -14.13
CA THR A 823 -27.01 35.98 -14.16
C THR A 823 -26.90 36.97 -13.01
N GLY A 824 -26.15 36.65 -11.96
CA GLY A 824 -26.05 37.43 -10.72
C GLY A 824 -27.31 37.40 -9.84
N ARG A 825 -28.35 36.63 -10.21
CA ARG A 825 -29.60 36.55 -9.44
C ARG A 825 -29.49 35.52 -8.34
N ALA A 826 -30.13 35.79 -7.20
CA ALA A 826 -30.27 34.81 -6.13
C ALA A 826 -31.17 33.64 -6.57
N PHE A 827 -30.82 32.42 -6.16
CA PHE A 827 -31.69 31.26 -6.33
C PHE A 827 -32.93 31.37 -5.44
N GLU A 828 -34.07 30.89 -5.94
CA GLU A 828 -35.37 30.98 -5.25
C GLU A 828 -35.38 30.22 -3.91
N GLN A 829 -34.69 29.07 -3.85
CA GLN A 829 -34.60 28.23 -2.66
C GLN A 829 -33.20 28.25 -2.07
N LYS A 830 -33.12 28.15 -0.74
CA LYS A 830 -31.85 27.97 -0.04
C LYS A 830 -31.27 26.59 -0.37
N VAL A 831 -29.99 26.55 -0.67
CA VAL A 831 -29.26 25.35 -1.08
C VAL A 831 -28.40 24.86 0.08
N THR A 832 -28.29 23.53 0.22
CA THR A 832 -27.33 22.94 1.16
C THR A 832 -25.92 23.14 0.64
N VAL A 833 -25.09 23.80 1.43
CA VAL A 833 -23.70 24.11 1.12
C VAL A 833 -22.83 23.67 2.29
N GLY A 834 -21.58 23.31 2.03
CA GLY A 834 -20.61 23.04 3.08
C GLY A 834 -19.38 22.31 2.56
N TYR A 835 -18.54 21.80 3.45
CA TYR A 835 -17.31 21.11 3.08
C TYR A 835 -17.47 19.61 3.19
N ILE A 836 -17.20 18.88 2.10
CA ILE A 836 -17.19 17.42 2.06
C ILE A 836 -15.81 16.91 1.63
N TYR A 837 -15.40 15.74 2.12
CA TYR A 837 -14.15 15.12 1.72
C TYR A 837 -14.29 14.31 0.44
N LEU A 838 -13.62 14.76 -0.63
CA LEU A 838 -13.65 14.11 -1.95
C LEU A 838 -12.27 13.62 -2.39
N MET A 839 -12.27 12.44 -3.02
CA MET A 839 -11.09 11.73 -3.50
C MET A 839 -11.11 11.61 -5.03
N LYS A 840 -9.94 11.67 -5.64
CA LYS A 840 -9.72 11.31 -7.05
C LYS A 840 -9.43 9.80 -7.12
N LEU A 841 -10.16 9.06 -7.93
CA LEU A 841 -9.94 7.61 -8.07
C LEU A 841 -8.90 7.31 -9.17
N ALA A 842 -8.28 6.13 -9.12
CA ALA A 842 -7.33 5.64 -10.12
C ALA A 842 -7.93 5.41 -11.52
N HIS A 843 -9.24 5.56 -11.67
CA HIS A 843 -9.94 5.45 -12.95
C HIS A 843 -9.86 6.74 -13.75
N LEU A 844 -8.71 6.96 -14.37
CA LEU A 844 -8.43 8.13 -15.19
C LEU A 844 -8.90 7.93 -16.62
N VAL A 845 -9.39 9.00 -17.25
CA VAL A 845 -9.91 8.95 -18.62
C VAL A 845 -8.80 8.63 -19.63
N ASP A 846 -7.60 9.21 -19.45
CA ASP A 846 -6.45 9.02 -20.35
C ASP A 846 -6.01 7.55 -20.46
N ASP A 847 -6.17 6.79 -19.36
CA ASP A 847 -5.88 5.36 -19.34
C ASP A 847 -6.95 4.55 -20.09
N LYS A 848 -8.18 5.04 -20.14
CA LYS A 848 -9.34 4.34 -20.71
C LYS A 848 -9.60 4.69 -22.17
N ILE A 849 -9.22 5.88 -22.63
CA ILE A 849 -9.33 6.23 -24.05
C ILE A 849 -8.45 5.28 -24.85
N HIS A 850 -9.08 4.62 -25.82
CA HIS A 850 -8.42 3.72 -26.76
C HIS A 850 -9.14 3.77 -28.09
N ALA A 851 -8.39 4.02 -29.15
CA ALA A 851 -8.89 4.06 -30.51
C ALA A 851 -7.92 3.30 -31.41
N ARG A 852 -8.48 2.55 -32.37
CA ARG A 852 -7.73 1.79 -33.35
C ARG A 852 -8.35 2.01 -34.71
N SER A 853 -7.50 2.35 -35.69
CA SER A 853 -7.83 2.23 -37.11
C SER A 853 -7.31 0.89 -37.63
N ILE A 854 -5.98 0.76 -37.74
CA ILE A 854 -5.27 -0.46 -38.14
C ILE A 854 -4.23 -0.79 -37.08
N GLY A 855 -3.96 -2.07 -36.87
CA GLY A 855 -3.01 -2.51 -35.86
C GLY A 855 -2.52 -3.92 -36.13
N PRO A 856 -1.80 -4.52 -35.18
CA PRO A 856 -1.35 -5.89 -35.29
C PRO A 856 -2.52 -6.88 -35.25
N TYR A 857 -2.28 -8.03 -35.86
CA TYR A 857 -3.22 -9.15 -35.99
C TYR A 857 -2.63 -10.41 -35.39
N SER A 858 -3.49 -11.29 -34.91
CA SER A 858 -3.14 -12.63 -34.44
C SER A 858 -2.57 -13.45 -35.59
N LEU A 859 -1.48 -14.18 -35.32
CA LEU A 859 -0.88 -15.07 -36.32
C LEU A 859 -1.80 -16.24 -36.70
N ILE A 860 -2.60 -16.73 -35.73
CA ILE A 860 -3.43 -17.92 -35.90
C ILE A 860 -4.77 -17.53 -36.53
N THR A 861 -5.51 -16.63 -35.87
CA THR A 861 -6.89 -16.30 -36.26
C THR A 861 -6.97 -15.15 -37.26
N GLN A 862 -5.86 -14.46 -37.55
CA GLN A 862 -5.82 -13.24 -38.37
C GLN A 862 -6.69 -12.07 -37.88
N GLN A 863 -7.33 -12.21 -36.71
CA GLN A 863 -8.13 -11.17 -36.07
C GLN A 863 -7.27 -10.08 -35.44
N PRO A 864 -7.79 -8.85 -35.30
CA PRO A 864 -7.21 -7.82 -34.45
C PRO A 864 -6.77 -8.38 -33.09
N LEU A 865 -5.55 -8.07 -32.65
CA LEU A 865 -5.13 -8.40 -31.28
C LEU A 865 -6.07 -7.75 -30.26
N GLY A 866 -6.12 -8.28 -29.04
CA GLY A 866 -6.94 -7.75 -27.95
C GLY A 866 -6.15 -6.78 -27.06
N GLY A 867 -6.83 -5.71 -26.61
CA GLY A 867 -6.34 -4.84 -25.53
C GLY A 867 -5.43 -3.68 -25.97
N LYS A 868 -5.47 -2.59 -25.17
CA LYS A 868 -4.78 -1.32 -25.46
C LYS A 868 -3.26 -1.46 -25.61
N ALA A 869 -2.62 -2.29 -24.79
CA ALA A 869 -1.17 -2.48 -24.80
C ALA A 869 -0.62 -3.02 -26.13
N GLN A 870 -1.43 -3.78 -26.86
CA GLN A 870 -1.09 -4.33 -28.18
C GLN A 870 -1.72 -3.53 -29.33
N PHE A 871 -2.28 -2.35 -29.05
CA PHE A 871 -3.07 -1.57 -30.01
C PHE A 871 -4.22 -2.42 -30.60
N GLY A 872 -4.90 -3.14 -29.71
CA GLY A 872 -5.90 -4.14 -30.05
C GLY A 872 -7.24 -3.55 -30.51
N GLY A 873 -8.07 -4.38 -31.14
CA GLY A 873 -9.44 -4.04 -31.53
C GLY A 873 -10.45 -4.30 -30.41
N GLN A 874 -11.66 -3.79 -30.62
CA GLN A 874 -12.75 -3.91 -29.67
C GLN A 874 -13.50 -5.20 -30.00
N ARG A 875 -13.87 -5.95 -28.97
CA ARG A 875 -14.62 -7.19 -29.18
C ARG A 875 -16.05 -6.85 -29.58
N PHE A 876 -16.43 -7.28 -30.76
CA PHE A 876 -17.82 -7.29 -31.21
C PHE A 876 -18.37 -8.70 -30.99
N GLY A 877 -19.22 -8.87 -29.99
CA GLY A 877 -19.71 -10.16 -29.53
C GLY A 877 -21.07 -10.53 -30.11
N GLU A 878 -21.59 -11.66 -29.66
CA GLU A 878 -22.86 -12.22 -30.10
C GLU A 878 -24.05 -11.27 -29.83
N MET A 879 -24.08 -10.62 -28.66
CA MET A 879 -25.15 -9.70 -28.30
C MET A 879 -25.17 -8.45 -29.21
N GLU A 880 -24.00 -7.95 -29.59
CA GLU A 880 -23.91 -6.82 -30.52
C GLU A 880 -24.28 -7.22 -31.96
N VAL A 881 -23.99 -8.46 -32.36
CA VAL A 881 -24.46 -9.03 -33.64
C VAL A 881 -25.99 -9.06 -33.68
N TRP A 882 -26.64 -9.62 -32.64
CA TRP A 882 -28.11 -9.66 -32.57
C TRP A 882 -28.74 -8.27 -32.63
N ALA A 883 -28.10 -7.26 -32.04
CA ALA A 883 -28.56 -5.89 -32.12
C ALA A 883 -28.59 -5.39 -33.58
N LEU A 884 -27.54 -5.64 -34.37
CA LEU A 884 -27.50 -5.24 -35.79
C LEU A 884 -28.45 -6.07 -36.67
N GLU A 885 -28.61 -7.36 -36.38
CA GLU A 885 -29.58 -8.22 -37.05
C GLU A 885 -31.02 -7.71 -36.84
N ALA A 886 -31.36 -7.30 -35.61
CA ALA A 886 -32.67 -6.74 -35.29
C ALA A 886 -32.98 -5.44 -36.07
N TYR A 887 -31.96 -4.63 -36.38
CA TYR A 887 -32.10 -3.45 -37.25
C TYR A 887 -32.11 -3.79 -38.75
N GLY A 888 -31.80 -5.03 -39.15
CA GLY A 888 -31.63 -5.40 -40.54
C GLY A 888 -30.37 -4.82 -41.19
N ALA A 889 -29.36 -4.44 -40.39
CA ALA A 889 -28.14 -3.78 -40.85
C ALA A 889 -27.11 -4.78 -41.44
N ALA A 890 -27.52 -5.56 -42.44
CA ALA A 890 -26.75 -6.68 -42.98
C ALA A 890 -25.35 -6.29 -43.51
N HIS A 891 -25.23 -5.16 -44.22
CA HIS A 891 -23.92 -4.72 -44.77
C HIS A 891 -22.94 -4.28 -43.68
N ILE A 892 -23.43 -3.59 -42.64
CA ILE A 892 -22.60 -3.17 -41.50
C ILE A 892 -22.09 -4.42 -40.76
N LEU A 893 -22.99 -5.38 -40.53
CA LEU A 893 -22.63 -6.64 -39.90
C LEU A 893 -21.62 -7.43 -40.73
N GLN A 894 -21.83 -7.53 -42.05
CA GLN A 894 -20.92 -8.20 -42.97
C GLN A 894 -19.53 -7.54 -42.94
N GLU A 895 -19.46 -6.21 -42.96
CA GLU A 895 -18.20 -5.48 -42.89
C GLU A 895 -17.44 -5.77 -41.57
N LEU A 896 -18.15 -5.73 -40.44
CA LEU A 896 -17.58 -5.97 -39.10
C LEU A 896 -17.03 -7.40 -38.95
N LEU A 897 -17.73 -8.38 -39.50
CA LEU A 897 -17.35 -9.80 -39.40
C LEU A 897 -16.28 -10.23 -40.41
N THR A 898 -16.01 -9.43 -41.47
CA THR A 898 -15.07 -9.78 -42.55
C THR A 898 -13.91 -8.79 -42.61
N VAL A 899 -14.04 -7.72 -43.40
CA VAL A 899 -12.99 -6.78 -43.79
C VAL A 899 -12.42 -5.96 -42.62
N LYS A 900 -13.21 -5.76 -41.54
CA LYS A 900 -12.73 -5.11 -40.30
C LYS A 900 -12.08 -6.10 -39.31
N SER A 901 -12.17 -7.40 -39.59
CA SER A 901 -11.72 -8.47 -38.71
C SER A 901 -10.61 -9.30 -39.38
N ASP A 902 -10.97 -10.44 -39.96
CA ASP A 902 -10.06 -11.54 -40.32
C ASP A 902 -10.04 -11.87 -41.82
N ASP A 903 -10.73 -11.10 -42.67
CA ASP A 903 -10.50 -11.16 -44.12
C ASP A 903 -9.19 -10.43 -44.48
N VAL A 904 -8.12 -11.21 -44.64
CA VAL A 904 -6.76 -10.71 -44.90
C VAL A 904 -6.66 -9.94 -46.21
N TYR A 905 -7.38 -10.38 -47.24
CA TYR A 905 -7.33 -9.77 -48.56
C TYR A 905 -8.28 -8.57 -48.64
N GLY A 906 -9.51 -8.74 -48.15
CA GLY A 906 -10.53 -7.70 -48.13
C GLY A 906 -10.11 -6.48 -47.29
N ARG A 907 -9.45 -6.68 -46.14
CA ARG A 907 -8.96 -5.56 -45.31
C ARG A 907 -7.90 -4.69 -45.98
N THR A 908 -7.07 -5.29 -46.85
CA THR A 908 -6.03 -4.55 -47.58
C THR A 908 -6.66 -3.77 -48.73
N LYS A 909 -7.53 -4.43 -49.49
CA LYS A 909 -8.30 -3.81 -50.57
C LYS A 909 -9.15 -2.64 -50.10
N ILE A 910 -9.89 -2.82 -49.01
CA ILE A 910 -10.76 -1.75 -48.50
C ILE A 910 -9.94 -0.55 -48.02
N TYR A 911 -8.76 -0.78 -47.43
CA TYR A 911 -7.87 0.31 -47.05
C TYR A 911 -7.37 1.08 -48.28
N GLU A 912 -6.92 0.38 -49.32
CA GLU A 912 -6.52 1.02 -50.58
C GLU A 912 -7.67 1.79 -51.23
N ALA A 913 -8.88 1.21 -51.25
CA ALA A 913 -10.07 1.86 -51.79
C ALA A 913 -10.41 3.13 -50.99
N LEU A 914 -10.39 3.08 -49.66
CA LEU A 914 -10.60 4.24 -48.79
C LEU A 914 -9.57 5.35 -49.04
N VAL A 915 -8.30 5.00 -49.23
CA VAL A 915 -7.23 5.97 -49.55
C VAL A 915 -7.44 6.60 -50.93
N LYS A 916 -7.95 5.84 -51.90
CA LYS A 916 -8.30 6.32 -53.26
C LYS A 916 -9.63 7.07 -53.31
N GLY A 917 -10.44 7.01 -52.25
CA GLY A 917 -11.80 7.58 -52.22
C GLY A 917 -12.85 6.72 -52.93
N GLU A 918 -12.56 5.44 -53.17
CA GLU A 918 -13.47 4.45 -53.76
C GLU A 918 -14.23 3.70 -52.66
N MET A 919 -15.54 3.47 -52.84
CA MET A 919 -16.42 2.82 -51.85
C MET A 919 -16.86 1.41 -52.28
N THR A 920 -15.97 0.64 -52.92
CA THR A 920 -16.27 -0.74 -53.31
C THR A 920 -15.84 -1.71 -52.21
N VAL A 921 -16.80 -2.38 -51.58
CA VAL A 921 -16.56 -3.44 -50.59
C VAL A 921 -16.87 -4.79 -51.23
N GLU A 922 -15.83 -5.57 -51.51
CA GLU A 922 -15.95 -6.98 -51.90
C GLU A 922 -15.46 -7.84 -50.74
N PRO A 923 -16.36 -8.29 -49.85
CA PRO A 923 -15.98 -9.14 -48.72
C PRO A 923 -15.62 -10.54 -49.21
N GLY A 924 -14.49 -11.06 -48.74
CA GLY A 924 -14.06 -12.43 -48.92
C GLY A 924 -14.58 -13.37 -47.83
N LEU A 925 -13.98 -14.55 -47.76
CA LEU A 925 -14.23 -15.51 -46.69
C LEU A 925 -13.39 -15.15 -45.45
N PRO A 926 -13.98 -15.11 -44.25
CA PRO A 926 -13.25 -14.96 -42.99
C PRO A 926 -12.20 -16.06 -42.79
N GLU A 927 -11.00 -15.69 -42.33
CA GLU A 927 -9.96 -16.68 -42.08
C GLU A 927 -10.31 -17.61 -40.90
N SER A 928 -11.06 -17.14 -39.90
CA SER A 928 -11.57 -18.01 -38.82
C SER A 928 -12.41 -19.18 -39.34
N PHE A 929 -13.17 -18.96 -40.42
CA PHE A 929 -13.96 -20.00 -41.05
C PHE A 929 -13.07 -20.98 -41.84
N ASN A 930 -12.01 -20.49 -42.49
CA ASN A 930 -11.00 -21.35 -43.12
C ASN A 930 -10.30 -22.23 -42.09
N VAL A 931 -9.89 -21.66 -40.95
CA VAL A 931 -9.27 -22.40 -39.84
C VAL A 931 -10.21 -23.50 -39.34
N LEU A 932 -11.50 -23.19 -39.13
CA LEU A 932 -12.50 -24.18 -38.74
C LEU A 932 -12.60 -25.34 -39.75
N ILE A 933 -12.65 -25.05 -41.06
CA ILE A 933 -12.66 -26.09 -42.10
C ILE A 933 -11.42 -26.98 -41.98
N ARG A 934 -10.24 -26.38 -41.80
CA ARG A 934 -8.98 -27.13 -41.66
C ARG A 934 -8.93 -27.96 -40.37
N GLU A 935 -9.45 -27.44 -39.26
CA GLU A 935 -9.58 -28.18 -38.01
C GLU A 935 -10.52 -29.39 -38.17
N LEU A 936 -11.68 -29.23 -38.81
CA LEU A 936 -12.58 -30.34 -39.10
C LEU A 936 -11.96 -31.37 -40.05
N GLN A 937 -11.26 -30.91 -41.10
CA GLN A 937 -10.51 -31.80 -42.00
C GLN A 937 -9.37 -32.55 -41.29
N SER A 938 -8.73 -31.91 -40.30
CA SER A 938 -7.69 -32.56 -39.47
C SER A 938 -8.24 -33.69 -38.58
N LEU A 939 -9.55 -33.64 -38.27
CA LEU A 939 -10.29 -34.72 -37.63
C LEU A 939 -10.74 -35.81 -38.63
N CYS A 940 -10.25 -35.76 -39.88
CA CYS A 940 -10.62 -36.64 -40.98
C CYS A 940 -12.09 -36.52 -41.43
N LEU A 941 -12.74 -35.37 -41.19
CA LEU A 941 -14.06 -35.07 -41.74
C LEU A 941 -13.91 -34.43 -43.13
N ASP A 942 -14.60 -34.97 -44.13
CA ASP A 942 -14.61 -34.40 -45.48
C ASP A 942 -15.56 -33.20 -45.55
N VAL A 943 -15.00 -32.00 -45.35
CA VAL A 943 -15.73 -30.73 -45.41
C VAL A 943 -15.27 -29.94 -46.62
N THR A 944 -16.17 -29.69 -47.57
CA THR A 944 -15.90 -28.90 -48.79
C THR A 944 -16.99 -27.86 -49.02
N LEU A 945 -16.60 -26.71 -49.59
CA LEU A 945 -17.55 -25.68 -50.00
C LEU A 945 -18.13 -26.05 -51.37
N GLN A 946 -19.42 -26.39 -51.39
CA GLN A 946 -20.12 -26.65 -52.64
C GLN A 946 -20.56 -25.33 -53.27
N THR A 947 -20.10 -25.05 -54.48
CA THR A 947 -20.75 -24.06 -55.34
C THR A 947 -22.10 -24.62 -55.78
N LYS A 948 -23.20 -23.99 -55.35
CA LYS A 948 -24.51 -24.24 -55.95
C LYS A 948 -24.47 -23.71 -57.39
N ASN A 949 -24.65 -24.60 -58.36
CA ASN A 949 -24.97 -24.25 -59.75
C ASN A 949 -26.30 -23.51 -59.84
#